data_AF-F0WHD9-F1
#
_entry.id   AF-F0WHD9-F1
#
_cell.length_a   1.000
_cell.length_b   1.000
_cell.length_c   1.000
_cell.angle_alpha   90.00
_cell.angle_beta   90.00
_cell.angle_gamma   90.00
#
_symmetry.space_group_name_H-M   'P 1'
#
loop_
_entity.id
_entity.type
_entity.pdbx_description
1 polymer ?
#
loop_
_entity_poly.entity_id
_entity_poly.type
_entity_poly.pdbx_seq_one_letter_code
_entity_poly.pdbx_strand_id
1 'polypeptide(L)'
;MVVISFVAFSMFVISEISYPLHHIVSFFHLKFANHWKHDQLHVLMLWITGVLVPGTLILAPRYYQTQIWRILSRSGNQKQIMSKGGNDTSFLAYLCTACVGYLAFLLGILMCASQRISGFCSNTAEVCFTWCSVGNRTPLAVVGFFVEMMLLSSFLSLEGTRVDSKSNTSPINQDKRCVLRLNNYINMLLIAGALLLAYGAEYANYLLRLRNEEQVYAEMSDGPSVSLHSAFYVSSSVGTGVGTLVLSITALFSTYGLGGILSAKDGWRFYQPLMGGAKFVCFQVISWTCFGLGILLQGVYLASILALQLERVVGTMLIAALLFAIAELLMMVSLFLFKGSSAASQNNDRESKVVYSTYNKRLHEIAEDSLGALALGVIVNLQWIPGVLVFLGLTTFTRISTVQVFLHTSEFMIIQSMLLGGRIASISMKKVFRSHQTASRTRLAGVVLLWLPFLLTQSIPAIVTLYHFHYDSEVITFKIFTTVLMYLYQITYREDAATSGRREKISWTKSTNWFIEICARYFKSNIIQTKALSSREQYIFAMHPHGVMALSAAWLPFTEKWRSIFPNIRTRLLTAGVLHSVMFTKDVIQWFGGREVSSDAFIQTLNQKENVLIVPGGQAEMLCQPFGEKIIQIYTRHQGFIRIALQKGVSLVPILSFQESEMLSNIRVTRMQRWFVTNFAFPFPFFPFGRFLLPIPRNVSATFAVGAPIPVQQCDHPTRNDIQRVSDEYYQSISELFESHKVAAGCGDYRIAFV
;
A
#
# COMPACT_ATOMS: atom_id res chain seq x y z
N MET A 1 -5.59 -24.00 0.08
CA MET A 1 -6.97 -23.98 -0.44
C MET A 1 -7.32 -22.61 -0.99
N VAL A 2 -7.42 -21.56 -0.15
CA VAL A 2 -7.67 -20.16 -0.56
C VAL A 2 -6.91 -19.75 -1.83
N VAL A 3 -5.58 -19.86 -1.83
CA VAL A 3 -4.72 -19.48 -2.97
C VAL A 3 -5.00 -20.32 -4.22
N ILE A 4 -5.24 -21.62 -4.07
CA ILE A 4 -5.49 -22.53 -5.19
C ILE A 4 -6.84 -22.20 -5.84
N SER A 5 -7.87 -21.94 -5.03
CA SER A 5 -9.19 -21.52 -5.50
C SER A 5 -9.14 -20.18 -6.23
N PHE A 6 -8.43 -19.19 -5.68
CA PHE A 6 -8.25 -17.90 -6.35
C PHE A 6 -7.46 -18.02 -7.66
N VAL A 7 -6.42 -18.86 -7.71
CA VAL A 7 -5.66 -19.10 -8.96
C VAL A 7 -6.54 -19.79 -10.00
N ALA A 8 -7.31 -20.82 -9.63
CA ALA A 8 -8.23 -21.51 -10.54
C ALA A 8 -9.30 -20.56 -11.10
N PHE A 9 -9.90 -19.73 -10.23
CA PHE A 9 -10.86 -18.71 -10.63
C PHE A 9 -10.24 -17.64 -11.53
N SER A 10 -9.05 -17.13 -11.20
CA SER A 10 -8.34 -16.13 -12.01
C SER A 10 -7.98 -16.69 -13.39
N MET A 11 -7.51 -17.93 -13.46
CA MET A 11 -7.22 -18.63 -14.72
C MET A 11 -8.49 -18.84 -15.55
N PHE A 12 -9.64 -19.13 -14.91
CA PHE A 12 -10.92 -19.21 -15.59
C PHE A 12 -11.30 -17.86 -16.22
N VAL A 13 -11.27 -16.77 -15.44
CA VAL A 13 -11.63 -15.42 -15.92
C VAL A 13 -10.66 -14.95 -17.02
N ILE A 14 -9.37 -15.21 -16.87
CA ILE A 14 -8.36 -14.91 -17.90
C ILE A 14 -8.63 -15.71 -19.17
N SER A 15 -8.98 -16.99 -19.07
CA SER A 15 -9.36 -17.83 -20.21
C SER A 15 -10.61 -17.28 -20.92
N GLU A 16 -11.56 -16.72 -20.18
CA GLU A 16 -12.81 -16.15 -20.71
C GLU A 16 -12.55 -14.85 -21.48
N ILE A 17 -11.74 -13.96 -20.90
CA ILE A 17 -11.24 -12.75 -21.56
C ILE A 17 -10.43 -13.11 -22.81
N SER A 18 -9.79 -14.29 -22.80
CA SER A 18 -8.98 -14.81 -23.92
C SER A 18 -9.77 -15.57 -24.98
N TYR A 19 -11.08 -15.81 -24.82
CA TYR A 19 -11.90 -16.52 -25.80
C TYR A 19 -11.96 -15.82 -27.19
N PRO A 20 -12.08 -14.48 -27.28
CA PRO A 20 -11.98 -13.73 -28.54
C PRO A 20 -10.58 -13.81 -29.17
N LEU A 21 -9.55 -14.13 -28.39
CA LEU A 21 -8.18 -14.27 -28.87
C LEU A 21 -7.97 -15.56 -29.66
N HIS A 22 -8.94 -16.42 -29.98
CA HIS A 22 -8.64 -17.63 -30.76
C HIS A 22 -8.21 -17.37 -32.23
N HIS A 23 -8.49 -16.17 -32.77
CA HIS A 23 -7.82 -15.68 -34.00
C HIS A 23 -6.39 -15.19 -33.74
N ILE A 24 -6.03 -14.94 -32.49
CA ILE A 24 -4.73 -14.45 -32.01
C ILE A 24 -3.92 -15.55 -31.29
N VAL A 25 -4.45 -16.67 -30.78
CA VAL A 25 -3.65 -17.68 -30.03
C VAL A 25 -2.73 -18.51 -30.95
N SER A 26 -2.84 -18.34 -32.27
CA SER A 26 -1.76 -18.66 -33.23
C SER A 26 -0.45 -17.88 -32.96
N PHE A 27 -0.47 -16.85 -32.13
CA PHE A 27 0.56 -15.82 -31.98
C PHE A 27 1.72 -16.17 -31.03
N PHE A 28 1.61 -17.20 -30.18
CA PHE A 28 2.66 -17.47 -29.18
C PHE A 28 3.61 -18.64 -29.49
N HIS A 29 3.37 -19.48 -30.51
CA HIS A 29 4.14 -20.72 -30.78
C HIS A 29 4.47 -21.61 -29.55
N LEU A 30 3.83 -21.37 -28.41
CA LEU A 30 3.85 -22.23 -27.25
C LEU A 30 2.92 -23.39 -27.56
N LYS A 31 3.50 -24.53 -27.96
CA LYS A 31 2.79 -25.79 -28.23
C LYS A 31 1.92 -26.32 -27.08
N PHE A 32 1.89 -25.64 -25.92
CA PHE A 32 1.06 -25.99 -24.78
C PHE A 32 -0.45 -25.84 -25.10
N ALA A 33 -0.84 -24.89 -25.95
CA ALA A 33 -2.24 -24.63 -26.32
C ALA A 33 -2.75 -25.49 -27.50
N ASN A 34 -1.86 -26.09 -28.29
CA ASN A 34 -2.28 -26.94 -29.42
C ASN A 34 -2.82 -28.31 -28.98
N HIS A 35 -2.63 -28.70 -27.71
CA HIS A 35 -3.14 -29.98 -27.19
C HIS A 35 -4.44 -29.85 -26.40
N TRP A 36 -4.74 -28.68 -25.83
CA TRP A 36 -5.96 -28.44 -25.05
C TRP A 36 -6.83 -27.41 -25.78
N LYS A 37 -7.89 -27.87 -26.45
CA LYS A 37 -8.92 -26.96 -27.00
C LYS A 37 -9.41 -26.04 -25.87
N HIS A 38 -9.60 -24.74 -26.09
CA HIS A 38 -9.97 -23.76 -25.04
C HIS A 38 -11.16 -24.17 -24.16
N ASP A 39 -12.12 -24.92 -24.71
CA ASP A 39 -13.20 -25.55 -23.95
C ASP A 39 -12.69 -26.44 -22.80
N GLN A 40 -11.57 -27.14 -22.98
CA GLN A 40 -10.98 -28.01 -21.99
C GLN A 40 -10.33 -27.24 -20.83
N LEU A 41 -9.83 -26.02 -21.04
CA LEU A 41 -9.26 -25.20 -19.95
C LEU A 41 -10.36 -24.63 -19.05
N HIS A 42 -11.44 -24.10 -19.63
CA HIS A 42 -12.61 -23.68 -18.86
C HIS A 42 -13.20 -24.81 -18.03
N VAL A 43 -13.36 -25.98 -18.66
CA VAL A 43 -13.86 -27.19 -18.02
C VAL A 43 -12.91 -27.65 -16.93
N LEU A 44 -11.59 -27.67 -17.17
CA LEU A 44 -10.59 -28.03 -16.16
C LEU A 44 -10.64 -27.10 -14.94
N MET A 45 -10.69 -25.78 -15.14
CA MET A 45 -10.74 -24.83 -14.03
C MET A 45 -12.06 -24.90 -13.26
N LEU A 46 -13.18 -25.15 -13.94
CA LEU A 46 -14.47 -25.44 -13.30
C LEU A 46 -14.40 -26.73 -12.47
N TRP A 47 -13.79 -27.80 -12.99
CA TRP A 47 -13.61 -29.05 -12.25
C TRP A 47 -12.68 -28.88 -11.05
N ILE A 48 -11.58 -28.14 -11.19
CA ILE A 48 -10.68 -27.82 -10.07
C ILE A 48 -11.46 -27.09 -8.98
N THR A 49 -12.27 -26.10 -9.36
CA THR A 49 -13.12 -25.35 -8.41
C THR A 49 -14.15 -26.27 -7.75
N GLY A 50 -14.75 -27.19 -8.51
CA GLY A 50 -15.72 -28.16 -8.01
C GLY A 50 -15.14 -29.22 -7.06
N VAL A 51 -13.91 -29.68 -7.31
CA VAL A 51 -13.23 -30.68 -6.47
C VAL A 51 -12.59 -30.05 -5.23
N LEU A 52 -12.22 -28.77 -5.30
CA LEU A 52 -11.64 -28.03 -4.17
C LEU A 52 -12.59 -27.96 -2.98
N VAL A 53 -13.88 -27.69 -3.20
CA VAL A 53 -14.88 -27.55 -2.12
C VAL A 53 -14.97 -28.80 -1.22
N PRO A 54 -15.22 -30.02 -1.75
CA PRO A 54 -15.20 -31.23 -0.93
C PRO A 54 -13.79 -31.55 -0.42
N GLY A 55 -12.74 -31.24 -1.20
CA GLY A 55 -11.34 -31.42 -0.79
C GLY A 55 -10.97 -30.61 0.45
N THR A 56 -11.43 -29.36 0.54
CA THR A 56 -11.23 -28.46 1.68
C THR A 56 -11.90 -29.00 2.94
N LEU A 57 -13.07 -29.63 2.82
CA LEU A 57 -13.76 -30.29 3.94
C LEU A 57 -13.04 -31.57 4.41
N ILE A 58 -12.55 -32.39 3.46
CA ILE A 58 -11.86 -33.67 3.73
C ILE A 58 -10.48 -33.44 4.34
N LEU A 59 -9.75 -32.44 3.86
CA LEU A 59 -8.40 -32.09 4.31
C LEU A 59 -8.41 -31.19 5.56
N ALA A 60 -9.59 -30.78 6.04
CA ALA A 60 -9.71 -30.02 7.27
C ALA A 60 -9.13 -30.82 8.46
N PRO A 61 -8.35 -30.20 9.36
CA PRO A 61 -7.85 -30.87 10.56
C PRO A 61 -8.96 -31.57 11.35
N ARG A 62 -8.67 -32.77 11.90
CA ARG A 62 -9.63 -33.61 12.64
C ARG A 62 -10.45 -32.83 13.68
N TYR A 63 -9.85 -31.84 14.33
CA TYR A 63 -10.52 -30.95 15.26
C TYR A 63 -11.78 -30.30 14.66
N TYR A 64 -11.68 -29.69 13.47
CA TYR A 64 -12.83 -29.04 12.84
C TYR A 64 -13.87 -30.05 12.38
N GLN A 65 -13.44 -31.20 11.84
CA GLN A 65 -14.35 -32.28 11.47
C GLN A 65 -15.17 -32.79 12.67
N THR A 66 -14.52 -32.94 13.84
CA THR A 66 -15.21 -33.33 15.09
C THR A 66 -16.16 -32.24 15.59
N GLN A 67 -15.78 -30.95 15.50
CA GLN A 67 -16.67 -29.84 15.89
C GLN A 67 -17.88 -29.72 14.96
N ILE A 68 -17.68 -29.81 13.65
CA ILE A 68 -18.76 -29.85 12.65
C ILE A 68 -19.75 -30.97 13.00
N TRP A 69 -19.25 -32.18 13.23
CA TRP A 69 -20.09 -33.32 13.59
C TRP A 69 -20.83 -33.11 14.92
N ARG A 70 -20.18 -32.50 15.91
CA ARG A 70 -20.78 -32.17 17.22
C ARG A 70 -21.87 -31.10 17.13
N ILE A 71 -21.69 -30.09 16.29
CA ILE A 71 -22.68 -29.03 16.07
C ILE A 71 -23.88 -29.57 15.27
N LEU A 72 -23.62 -30.34 14.21
CA LEU A 72 -24.68 -30.96 13.39
C LEU A 72 -25.49 -32.02 14.17
N SER A 73 -24.85 -32.84 15.01
CA SER A 73 -25.54 -33.82 15.86
C SER A 73 -26.37 -33.18 16.98
N ARG A 74 -26.00 -31.99 17.45
CA ARG A 74 -26.79 -31.20 18.42
C ARG A 74 -28.01 -30.51 17.80
N SER A 75 -28.07 -30.38 16.48
CA SER A 75 -29.16 -29.72 15.74
C SER A 75 -30.53 -30.40 15.93
N GLY A 76 -30.60 -31.61 16.51
CA GLY A 76 -31.86 -32.27 16.87
C GLY A 76 -32.60 -31.64 18.06
N ASN A 77 -31.97 -30.74 18.84
CA ASN A 77 -32.58 -30.06 19.99
C ASN A 77 -32.38 -28.53 19.90
N GLN A 78 -33.17 -27.87 19.04
CA GLN A 78 -33.06 -26.44 18.68
C GLN A 78 -33.02 -25.46 19.88
N LYS A 79 -33.66 -25.79 21.02
CA LYS A 79 -33.76 -24.88 22.18
C LYS A 79 -32.42 -24.60 22.89
N GLN A 80 -31.42 -25.48 22.77
CA GLN A 80 -30.14 -25.31 23.48
C GLN A 80 -29.11 -24.50 22.70
N ILE A 81 -29.18 -24.48 21.36
CA ILE A 81 -28.23 -23.80 20.47
C ILE A 81 -28.41 -22.27 20.53
N MET A 82 -29.64 -21.78 20.68
CA MET A 82 -29.89 -20.33 20.79
C MET A 82 -29.42 -19.71 22.12
N SER A 83 -29.10 -20.52 23.13
CA SER A 83 -28.76 -20.03 24.49
C SER A 83 -27.26 -19.86 24.76
N LYS A 84 -26.36 -20.33 23.88
CA LYS A 84 -24.89 -20.23 24.04
C LYS A 84 -24.21 -19.73 22.76
N GLY A 85 -24.01 -18.41 22.66
CA GLY A 85 -22.91 -17.76 21.92
C GLY A 85 -23.03 -17.58 20.40
N GLY A 86 -22.90 -16.33 19.92
CA GLY A 86 -23.13 -15.90 18.53
C GLY A 86 -22.14 -16.35 17.43
N ASN A 87 -21.10 -17.12 17.75
CA ASN A 87 -20.15 -17.61 16.74
C ASN A 87 -20.56 -18.96 16.13
N ASP A 88 -21.28 -19.81 16.87
CA ASP A 88 -21.77 -21.11 16.38
C ASP A 88 -22.92 -20.92 15.38
N THR A 89 -23.75 -19.89 15.57
CA THR A 89 -24.79 -19.47 14.62
C THR A 89 -24.20 -18.90 13.33
N SER A 90 -23.14 -18.10 13.45
CA SER A 90 -22.44 -17.52 12.31
C SER A 90 -21.74 -18.60 11.49
N PHE A 91 -21.06 -19.54 12.14
CA PHE A 91 -20.50 -20.73 11.49
C PHE A 91 -21.56 -21.49 10.68
N LEU A 92 -22.73 -21.78 11.28
CA LEU A 92 -23.80 -22.51 10.62
C LEU A 92 -24.36 -21.73 9.41
N ALA A 93 -24.50 -20.41 9.51
CA ALA A 93 -24.96 -19.56 8.41
C ALA A 93 -24.02 -19.61 7.20
N TYR A 94 -22.70 -19.45 7.41
CA TYR A 94 -21.70 -19.55 6.34
C TYR A 94 -21.63 -20.95 5.74
N LEU A 95 -21.70 -21.99 6.57
CA LEU A 95 -21.68 -23.38 6.11
C LEU A 95 -22.93 -23.73 5.31
N CYS A 96 -24.13 -23.35 5.77
CA CYS A 96 -25.38 -23.56 5.03
C CYS A 96 -25.35 -22.82 3.69
N THR A 97 -24.86 -21.59 3.66
CA THR A 97 -24.70 -20.80 2.42
C THR A 97 -23.74 -21.49 1.45
N ALA A 98 -22.61 -22.01 1.94
CA ALA A 98 -21.67 -22.78 1.14
C ALA A 98 -22.31 -24.08 0.61
N CYS A 99 -23.05 -24.82 1.43
CA CYS A 99 -23.71 -26.06 1.01
C CYS A 99 -24.80 -25.82 -0.04
N VAL A 100 -25.65 -24.80 0.15
CA VAL A 100 -26.70 -24.43 -0.83
C VAL A 100 -26.06 -23.96 -2.14
N GLY A 101 -25.03 -23.11 -2.06
CA GLY A 101 -24.29 -22.68 -3.24
C GLY A 101 -23.58 -23.82 -3.95
N TYR A 102 -23.02 -24.78 -3.21
CA TYR A 102 -22.38 -25.97 -3.79
C TYR A 102 -23.39 -26.89 -4.47
N LEU A 103 -24.58 -27.05 -3.88
CA LEU A 103 -25.68 -27.78 -4.51
C LEU A 103 -26.13 -27.08 -5.79
N ALA A 104 -26.25 -25.75 -5.80
CA ALA A 104 -26.57 -24.97 -7.00
C ALA A 104 -25.48 -25.12 -8.08
N PHE A 105 -24.20 -25.11 -7.67
CA PHE A 105 -23.06 -25.36 -8.55
C PHE A 105 -23.10 -26.76 -9.17
N LEU A 106 -23.34 -27.80 -8.36
CA LEU A 106 -23.47 -29.18 -8.85
C LEU A 106 -24.70 -29.38 -9.74
N LEU A 107 -25.86 -28.82 -9.37
CA LEU A 107 -27.05 -28.83 -10.21
C LEU A 107 -26.80 -28.11 -11.53
N GLY A 108 -26.09 -26.98 -11.53
CA GLY A 108 -25.66 -26.29 -12.74
C GLY A 108 -24.79 -27.18 -13.63
N ILE A 109 -23.80 -27.87 -13.06
CA ILE A 109 -22.97 -28.85 -13.79
C ILE A 109 -23.81 -30.00 -14.34
N LEU A 110 -24.73 -30.56 -13.54
CA LEU A 110 -25.59 -31.68 -13.93
C LEU A 110 -26.62 -31.29 -15.00
N MET A 111 -27.20 -30.09 -14.92
CA MET A 111 -28.08 -29.54 -15.96
C MET A 111 -27.30 -29.38 -17.27
N CYS A 112 -26.08 -28.83 -17.22
CA CYS A 112 -25.18 -28.76 -18.37
C CYS A 112 -24.84 -30.16 -18.94
N ALA A 113 -24.71 -31.18 -18.09
CA ALA A 113 -24.43 -32.55 -18.51
C ALA A 113 -25.67 -33.27 -19.07
N SER A 114 -26.87 -33.01 -18.54
CA SER A 114 -28.14 -33.64 -18.95
C SER A 114 -28.62 -33.18 -20.34
N GLN A 115 -28.34 -31.93 -20.72
CA GLN A 115 -28.58 -31.39 -22.06
C GLN A 115 -27.75 -32.11 -23.14
N ARG A 116 -26.72 -32.86 -22.75
CA ARG A 116 -25.89 -33.69 -23.64
C ARG A 116 -26.51 -35.05 -23.97
N ILE A 117 -27.45 -35.53 -23.14
CA ILE A 117 -27.98 -36.91 -23.18
C ILE A 117 -29.37 -36.97 -23.84
N SER A 118 -30.15 -35.88 -23.81
CA SER A 118 -31.59 -35.88 -24.13
C SER A 118 -31.97 -35.69 -25.61
N GLY A 119 -31.03 -35.70 -26.56
CA GLY A 119 -31.34 -35.89 -27.98
C GLY A 119 -32.36 -34.93 -28.62
N PHE A 120 -32.57 -33.73 -28.08
CA PHE A 120 -33.44 -32.70 -28.66
C PHE A 120 -32.69 -31.90 -29.75
N CYS A 121 -32.29 -32.57 -30.83
CA CYS A 121 -31.92 -31.92 -32.09
C CYS A 121 -32.71 -32.63 -33.20
N SER A 122 -33.89 -32.10 -33.55
CA SER A 122 -34.64 -32.56 -34.71
C SER A 122 -34.12 -31.88 -35.99
N ASN A 123 -34.10 -32.67 -37.07
CA ASN A 123 -33.59 -32.36 -38.40
C ASN A 123 -34.13 -31.07 -39.05
N THR A 124 -33.41 -29.95 -38.91
CA THR A 124 -33.26 -28.93 -39.97
C THR A 124 -31.99 -28.12 -39.70
N ALA A 125 -31.33 -27.73 -40.80
CA ALA A 125 -30.00 -27.11 -40.91
C ALA A 125 -29.53 -26.20 -39.76
N GLU A 126 -28.27 -26.44 -39.37
CA GLU A 126 -27.35 -25.57 -38.62
C GLU A 126 -27.78 -25.04 -37.24
N VAL A 127 -26.84 -25.15 -36.28
CA VAL A 127 -26.94 -24.75 -34.86
C VAL A 127 -27.55 -25.80 -33.93
N CYS A 128 -26.80 -26.88 -33.71
CA CYS A 128 -26.90 -27.68 -32.48
C CYS A 128 -25.49 -27.95 -31.92
N PHE A 129 -24.76 -26.88 -31.57
CA PHE A 129 -23.46 -26.97 -30.90
C PHE A 129 -23.38 -25.94 -29.78
N THR A 130 -23.63 -26.34 -28.53
CA THR A 130 -22.88 -25.85 -27.36
C THR A 130 -23.26 -26.66 -26.12
N TRP A 131 -22.27 -27.28 -25.49
CA TRP A 131 -22.34 -27.61 -24.07
C TRP A 131 -22.60 -26.31 -23.32
N CYS A 132 -23.72 -26.17 -22.60
CA CYS A 132 -24.12 -25.00 -21.82
C CYS A 132 -23.64 -23.66 -22.44
N SER A 133 -24.50 -22.95 -23.16
CA SER A 133 -24.18 -21.67 -23.83
C SER A 133 -23.10 -20.89 -23.09
N VAL A 134 -21.99 -20.54 -23.75
CA VAL A 134 -20.73 -20.16 -23.08
C VAL A 134 -20.88 -19.07 -22.01
N GLY A 135 -21.88 -18.19 -22.12
CA GLY A 135 -22.22 -17.19 -21.10
C GLY A 135 -22.75 -17.73 -19.75
N ASN A 136 -23.14 -19.01 -19.66
CA ASN A 136 -23.56 -19.66 -18.40
C ASN A 136 -22.39 -20.25 -17.60
N ARG A 137 -21.16 -20.24 -18.15
CA ARG A 137 -19.97 -20.79 -17.47
C ARG A 137 -19.42 -19.82 -16.43
N THR A 138 -19.50 -18.52 -16.70
CA THR A 138 -19.03 -17.44 -15.83
C THR A 138 -19.82 -17.37 -14.52
N PRO A 139 -21.17 -17.37 -14.54
CA PRO A 139 -21.94 -17.46 -13.31
C PRO A 139 -21.61 -18.73 -12.50
N LEU A 140 -21.40 -19.86 -13.17
CA LEU A 140 -21.04 -21.11 -12.53
C LEU A 140 -19.66 -21.05 -11.84
N ALA A 141 -18.65 -20.47 -12.51
CA ALA A 141 -17.32 -20.28 -11.92
C ALA A 141 -17.35 -19.29 -10.74
N VAL A 142 -18.14 -18.22 -10.85
CA VAL A 142 -18.37 -17.28 -9.75
C VAL A 142 -19.01 -17.96 -8.56
N VAL A 143 -20.05 -18.76 -8.77
CA VAL A 143 -20.70 -19.54 -7.70
C VAL A 143 -19.70 -20.50 -7.06
N GLY A 144 -18.90 -21.22 -7.84
CA GLY A 144 -17.88 -22.14 -7.32
C GLY A 144 -16.83 -21.43 -6.44
N PHE A 145 -16.31 -20.28 -6.89
CA PHE A 145 -15.36 -19.48 -6.13
C PHE A 145 -16.00 -18.89 -4.86
N PHE A 146 -17.22 -18.35 -4.97
CA PHE A 146 -18.02 -17.85 -3.85
C PHE A 146 -18.23 -18.92 -2.78
N VAL A 147 -18.63 -20.12 -3.18
CA VAL A 147 -18.87 -21.27 -2.28
C VAL A 147 -17.62 -21.62 -1.48
N GLU A 148 -16.47 -21.70 -2.13
CA GLU A 148 -15.21 -22.01 -1.46
C GLU A 148 -14.84 -20.92 -0.45
N MET A 149 -15.04 -19.64 -0.79
CA MET A 149 -14.78 -18.54 0.15
C MET A 149 -15.74 -18.55 1.35
N MET A 150 -17.01 -18.91 1.16
CA MET A 150 -17.98 -19.08 2.26
C MET A 150 -17.64 -20.28 3.14
N LEU A 151 -17.21 -21.39 2.55
CA LEU A 151 -16.75 -22.57 3.30
C LEU A 151 -15.55 -22.21 4.18
N LEU A 152 -14.57 -21.51 3.63
CA LEU A 152 -13.39 -21.06 4.39
C LEU A 152 -13.75 -20.05 5.48
N SER A 153 -14.70 -19.14 5.22
CA SER A 153 -15.22 -18.20 6.21
C SER A 153 -15.93 -18.92 7.37
N SER A 154 -16.61 -20.04 7.10
CA SER A 154 -17.20 -20.88 8.16
C SER A 154 -16.13 -21.47 9.09
N PHE A 155 -15.01 -21.96 8.54
CA PHE A 155 -13.89 -22.47 9.34
C PHE A 155 -13.25 -21.38 10.19
N LEU A 156 -13.16 -20.14 9.68
CA LEU A 156 -12.65 -19.00 10.45
C LEU A 156 -13.59 -18.64 11.61
N SER A 157 -14.90 -18.73 11.41
CA SER A 157 -15.86 -18.57 12.51
C SER A 157 -15.64 -19.58 13.63
N LEU A 158 -15.39 -20.86 13.29
CA LEU A 158 -15.07 -21.91 14.27
C LEU A 158 -13.74 -21.67 14.98
N GLU A 159 -12.72 -21.22 14.26
CA GLU A 159 -11.42 -20.89 14.88
C GLU A 159 -11.56 -19.68 15.81
N GLY A 160 -12.41 -18.70 15.46
CA GLY A 160 -12.82 -17.62 16.35
C GLY A 160 -13.38 -18.16 17.67
N THR A 161 -14.34 -19.08 17.62
CA THR A 161 -14.90 -19.76 18.82
C THR A 161 -13.84 -20.51 19.61
N ARG A 162 -12.91 -21.20 18.93
CA ARG A 162 -11.81 -21.92 19.59
C ARG A 162 -10.91 -20.97 20.36
N VAL A 163 -10.56 -19.82 19.77
CA VAL A 163 -9.77 -18.78 20.41
C VAL A 163 -10.52 -18.17 21.59
N ASP A 164 -11.84 -17.94 21.46
CA ASP A 164 -12.70 -17.47 22.54
C ASP A 164 -12.74 -18.45 23.73
N SER A 165 -12.81 -19.76 23.49
CA SER A 165 -12.85 -20.77 24.55
C SER A 165 -11.53 -20.92 25.33
N LYS A 166 -10.39 -20.55 24.74
CA LYS A 166 -9.06 -20.56 25.38
C LYS A 166 -8.78 -19.31 26.23
N SER A 167 -9.69 -18.34 26.23
CA SER A 167 -9.53 -17.01 26.87
C SER A 167 -9.31 -17.01 28.39
N ASN A 168 -9.44 -18.15 29.08
CA ASN A 168 -9.21 -18.22 30.53
C ASN A 168 -7.74 -18.36 30.95
N THR A 169 -6.76 -18.52 30.03
CA THR A 169 -5.38 -18.89 30.45
C THR A 169 -4.18 -18.25 29.73
N SER A 170 -4.30 -17.38 28.71
CA SER A 170 -3.12 -16.79 28.00
C SER A 170 -3.43 -15.44 27.30
N PRO A 171 -2.45 -14.65 26.77
CA PRO A 171 -2.69 -13.28 26.29
C PRO A 171 -3.45 -13.23 24.94
N ILE A 172 -4.68 -12.73 25.02
CA ILE A 172 -5.87 -13.06 24.20
C ILE A 172 -5.99 -12.28 22.88
N ASN A 173 -5.29 -11.16 22.72
CA ASN A 173 -5.57 -10.20 21.65
C ASN A 173 -4.93 -10.53 20.29
N GLN A 174 -3.95 -11.43 20.22
CA GLN A 174 -3.21 -11.70 18.98
C GLN A 174 -3.90 -12.76 18.11
N ASP A 175 -4.39 -13.84 18.71
CA ASP A 175 -5.03 -14.95 17.99
C ASP A 175 -6.36 -14.52 17.35
N LYS A 176 -7.19 -13.74 18.05
CA LYS A 176 -8.44 -13.18 17.46
C LYS A 176 -8.17 -12.24 16.29
N ARG A 177 -7.13 -11.40 16.40
CA ARG A 177 -6.72 -10.51 15.31
C ARG A 177 -6.17 -11.29 14.11
N CYS A 178 -5.56 -12.45 14.33
CA CYS A 178 -5.11 -13.33 13.25
C CYS A 178 -6.29 -13.88 12.45
N VAL A 179 -7.32 -14.41 13.15
CA VAL A 179 -8.54 -14.92 12.51
C VAL A 179 -9.29 -13.81 11.76
N LEU A 180 -9.40 -12.61 12.34
CA LEU A 180 -9.95 -11.43 11.67
C LEU A 180 -9.18 -11.03 10.41
N ARG A 181 -7.84 -11.05 10.46
CA ARG A 181 -7.00 -10.70 9.30
C ARG A 181 -7.12 -11.73 8.19
N LEU A 182 -7.25 -13.00 8.54
CA LEU A 182 -7.44 -14.07 7.57
C LEU A 182 -8.82 -13.94 6.90
N ASN A 183 -9.85 -13.55 7.65
CA ASN A 183 -11.17 -13.21 7.10
C ASN A 183 -11.08 -12.05 6.11
N ASN A 184 -10.43 -10.96 6.51
CA ASN A 184 -10.20 -9.81 5.64
C ASN A 184 -9.37 -10.18 4.39
N TYR A 185 -8.38 -11.05 4.51
CA TYR A 185 -7.60 -11.53 3.37
C TYR A 185 -8.47 -12.31 2.37
N ILE A 186 -9.35 -13.20 2.85
CA ILE A 186 -10.31 -13.92 2.00
C ILE A 186 -11.23 -12.93 1.27
N ASN A 187 -11.71 -11.90 1.97
CA ASN A 187 -12.59 -10.89 1.37
C ASN A 187 -11.84 -9.99 0.37
N MET A 188 -10.53 -9.74 0.56
CA MET A 188 -9.70 -9.09 -0.47
C MET A 188 -9.59 -9.91 -1.75
N LEU A 189 -9.56 -11.25 -1.66
CA LEU A 189 -9.51 -12.10 -2.85
C LEU A 189 -10.86 -12.11 -3.59
N LEU A 190 -11.97 -12.00 -2.87
CA LEU A 190 -13.29 -11.76 -3.47
C LEU A 190 -13.31 -10.44 -4.26
N ILE A 191 -12.77 -9.35 -3.69
CA ILE A 191 -12.64 -8.07 -4.39
C ILE A 191 -11.68 -8.14 -5.58
N ALA A 192 -10.54 -8.82 -5.44
CA ALA A 192 -9.61 -9.02 -6.55
C ALA A 192 -10.28 -9.80 -7.70
N GLY A 193 -11.08 -10.83 -7.38
CA GLY A 193 -11.91 -11.53 -8.35
C GLY A 193 -12.97 -10.64 -8.99
N ALA A 194 -13.62 -9.78 -8.20
CA ALA A 194 -14.61 -8.82 -8.68
C ALA A 194 -14.01 -7.80 -9.66
N LEU A 195 -12.80 -7.31 -9.39
CA LEU A 195 -12.03 -6.42 -10.28
C LEU A 195 -11.62 -7.13 -11.58
N LEU A 196 -11.21 -8.39 -11.50
CA LEU A 196 -10.90 -9.20 -12.70
C LEU A 196 -12.13 -9.38 -13.59
N LEU A 197 -13.30 -9.67 -13.01
CA LEU A 197 -14.55 -9.75 -13.73
C LEU A 197 -14.98 -8.40 -14.32
N ALA A 198 -14.82 -7.31 -13.56
CA ALA A 198 -15.15 -5.96 -14.02
C ALA A 198 -14.28 -5.54 -15.22
N TYR A 199 -12.99 -5.88 -15.17
CA TYR A 199 -12.08 -5.70 -16.30
C TYR A 199 -12.53 -6.54 -17.51
N GLY A 200 -12.89 -7.81 -17.29
CA GLY A 200 -13.40 -8.67 -18.36
C GLY A 200 -14.70 -8.16 -18.99
N ALA A 201 -15.58 -7.59 -18.18
CA ALA A 201 -16.84 -6.99 -18.62
C ALA A 201 -16.62 -5.72 -19.47
N GLU A 202 -15.69 -4.84 -19.08
CA GLU A 202 -15.30 -3.68 -19.89
C GLU A 202 -14.64 -4.10 -21.20
N TYR A 203 -13.79 -5.12 -21.15
CA TYR A 203 -13.13 -5.66 -22.32
C TYR A 203 -14.13 -6.26 -23.32
N ALA A 204 -15.11 -7.03 -22.84
CA ALA A 204 -16.19 -7.56 -23.68
C ALA A 204 -17.03 -6.44 -24.33
N ASN A 205 -17.29 -5.35 -23.59
CA ASN A 205 -17.97 -4.17 -24.11
C ASN A 205 -17.15 -3.41 -25.15
N TYR A 206 -15.85 -3.27 -24.93
CA TYR A 206 -14.92 -2.66 -25.87
C TYR A 206 -14.87 -3.43 -27.20
N LEU A 207 -14.76 -4.77 -27.15
CA LEU A 207 -14.77 -5.62 -28.35
C LEU A 207 -16.09 -5.55 -29.11
N LEU A 208 -17.21 -5.50 -28.41
CA LEU A 208 -18.52 -5.31 -29.04
C LEU A 208 -18.65 -3.96 -29.73
N ARG A 209 -18.08 -2.89 -29.16
CA ARG A 209 -18.07 -1.56 -29.78
C ARG A 209 -17.25 -1.56 -31.06
N LEU A 210 -16.03 -2.11 -31.03
CA LEU A 210 -15.18 -2.24 -32.22
C LEU A 210 -15.90 -2.98 -33.35
N ARG A 211 -16.62 -4.06 -33.01
CA ARG A 211 -17.38 -4.86 -33.98
C ARG A 211 -18.59 -4.11 -34.55
N ASN A 212 -19.31 -3.36 -33.71
CA ASN A 212 -20.41 -2.53 -34.19
C ASN A 212 -19.90 -1.41 -35.12
N GLU A 213 -18.72 -0.84 -34.84
CA GLU A 213 -18.07 0.14 -35.73
C GLU A 213 -17.63 -0.51 -37.07
N GLU A 214 -17.07 -1.74 -37.06
CA GLU A 214 -16.80 -2.51 -38.29
C GLU A 214 -18.07 -2.89 -39.07
N GLN A 215 -19.17 -3.23 -38.39
CA GLN A 215 -20.45 -3.55 -39.05
C GLN A 215 -21.09 -2.33 -39.71
N VAL A 216 -20.94 -1.12 -39.15
CA VAL A 216 -21.41 0.12 -39.80
C VAL A 216 -20.72 0.36 -41.15
N TYR A 217 -19.47 -0.11 -41.33
CA TYR A 217 -18.79 -0.10 -42.63
C TYR A 217 -19.23 -1.25 -43.57
N ALA A 218 -19.65 -2.40 -43.02
CA ALA A 218 -20.07 -3.56 -43.81
C ALA A 218 -21.56 -3.53 -44.22
N GLU A 219 -22.44 -2.89 -43.45
CA GLU A 219 -23.88 -2.75 -43.74
C GLU A 219 -24.18 -1.78 -44.90
N MET A 220 -23.18 -1.05 -45.41
CA MET A 220 -23.27 -0.37 -46.71
C MET A 220 -23.18 -1.34 -47.91
N SER A 221 -22.86 -2.62 -47.70
CA SER A 221 -22.55 -3.57 -48.78
C SER A 221 -23.43 -4.82 -48.84
N ASP A 222 -24.07 -5.30 -47.78
CA ASP A 222 -25.02 -6.43 -47.88
C ASP A 222 -25.83 -6.66 -46.60
N GLY A 223 -27.02 -7.27 -46.76
CA GLY A 223 -28.08 -7.45 -45.76
C GLY A 223 -27.82 -8.43 -44.59
N PRO A 224 -28.83 -8.67 -43.72
CA PRO A 224 -28.63 -8.92 -42.30
C PRO A 224 -28.32 -10.40 -41.99
N SER A 225 -27.10 -10.66 -41.50
CA SER A 225 -26.74 -11.93 -40.84
C SER A 225 -26.21 -11.68 -39.43
N VAL A 226 -27.10 -11.23 -38.54
CA VAL A 226 -26.85 -11.17 -37.10
C VAL A 226 -27.35 -12.47 -36.48
N SER A 227 -26.51 -13.35 -35.89
CA SER A 227 -27.11 -14.52 -35.22
C SER A 227 -26.40 -15.24 -34.06
N LEU A 228 -25.10 -15.10 -33.75
CA LEU A 228 -24.55 -15.90 -32.63
C LEU A 228 -23.45 -15.23 -31.77
N HIS A 229 -22.51 -14.51 -32.39
CA HIS A 229 -21.37 -13.93 -31.65
C HIS A 229 -21.71 -12.67 -30.83
N SER A 230 -22.66 -11.84 -31.25
CA SER A 230 -23.09 -10.66 -30.47
C SER A 230 -23.82 -11.06 -29.19
N ALA A 231 -24.65 -12.11 -29.25
CA ALA A 231 -25.34 -12.69 -28.10
C ALA A 231 -24.35 -13.26 -27.05
N PHE A 232 -23.23 -13.82 -27.50
CA PHE A 232 -22.15 -14.31 -26.64
C PHE A 232 -21.56 -13.20 -25.77
N TYR A 233 -21.13 -12.08 -26.37
CA TYR A 233 -20.50 -10.99 -25.62
C TYR A 233 -21.48 -10.27 -24.69
N VAL A 234 -22.75 -10.16 -25.08
CA VAL A 234 -23.80 -9.63 -24.20
C VAL A 234 -23.99 -10.55 -23.00
N SER A 235 -24.08 -11.87 -23.21
CA SER A 235 -24.26 -12.83 -22.12
C SER A 235 -23.04 -12.89 -21.18
N SER A 236 -21.81 -12.85 -21.70
CA SER A 236 -20.59 -12.79 -20.89
C SER A 236 -20.47 -11.46 -20.12
N SER A 237 -20.83 -10.33 -20.72
CA SER A 237 -20.86 -9.02 -20.06
C SER A 237 -21.89 -8.96 -18.92
N VAL A 238 -23.08 -9.56 -19.10
CA VAL A 238 -24.08 -9.68 -18.03
C VAL A 238 -23.57 -10.62 -16.93
N GLY A 239 -23.00 -11.78 -17.29
CA GLY A 239 -22.50 -12.77 -16.33
C GLY A 239 -21.33 -12.25 -15.48
N THR A 240 -20.36 -11.57 -16.10
CA THR A 240 -19.25 -10.90 -15.41
C THR A 240 -19.75 -9.71 -14.57
N GLY A 241 -20.70 -8.93 -15.09
CA GLY A 241 -21.38 -7.85 -14.37
C GLY A 241 -22.04 -8.28 -13.07
N VAL A 242 -22.93 -9.27 -13.16
CA VAL A 242 -23.59 -9.89 -12.00
C VAL A 242 -22.56 -10.55 -11.08
N GLY A 243 -21.53 -11.18 -11.64
CA GLY A 243 -20.47 -11.82 -10.88
C GLY A 243 -19.66 -10.86 -10.02
N THR A 244 -19.24 -9.71 -10.57
CA THR A 244 -18.58 -8.64 -9.79
C THR A 244 -19.46 -8.19 -8.63
N LEU A 245 -20.75 -7.96 -8.88
CA LEU A 245 -21.69 -7.53 -7.85
C LEU A 245 -21.80 -8.56 -6.72
N VAL A 246 -21.95 -9.85 -7.06
CA VAL A 246 -22.05 -10.94 -6.07
C VAL A 246 -20.78 -11.02 -5.23
N LEU A 247 -19.59 -10.98 -5.85
CA LEU A 247 -18.32 -11.06 -5.12
C LEU A 247 -18.10 -9.81 -4.24
N SER A 248 -18.45 -8.61 -4.72
CA SER A 248 -18.32 -7.37 -3.96
C SER A 248 -19.29 -7.27 -2.78
N ILE A 249 -20.55 -7.69 -2.95
CA ILE A 249 -21.51 -7.81 -1.84
C ILE A 249 -20.99 -8.81 -0.81
N THR A 250 -20.56 -9.98 -1.28
CA THR A 250 -20.07 -11.04 -0.39
C THR A 250 -18.87 -10.56 0.43
N ALA A 251 -17.90 -9.90 -0.19
CA ALA A 251 -16.73 -9.35 0.49
C ALA A 251 -17.12 -8.36 1.59
N LEU A 252 -17.93 -7.34 1.26
CA LEU A 252 -18.28 -6.29 2.20
C LEU A 252 -19.11 -6.80 3.37
N PHE A 253 -20.11 -7.64 3.11
CA PHE A 253 -20.95 -8.20 4.16
C PHE A 253 -20.22 -9.24 5.01
N SER A 254 -19.28 -10.00 4.43
CA SER A 254 -18.40 -10.89 5.20
C SER A 254 -17.43 -10.10 6.08
N THR A 255 -16.86 -9.00 5.56
CA THR A 255 -15.99 -8.12 6.34
C THR A 255 -16.76 -7.45 7.47
N TYR A 256 -17.90 -6.83 7.18
CA TYR A 256 -18.71 -6.19 8.20
C TYR A 256 -19.29 -7.18 9.22
N GLY A 257 -19.89 -8.28 8.76
CA GLY A 257 -20.53 -9.28 9.60
C GLY A 257 -19.54 -10.13 10.38
N LEU A 258 -18.87 -11.06 9.71
CA LEU A 258 -17.93 -11.99 10.34
C LEU A 258 -16.70 -11.25 10.87
N GLY A 259 -16.17 -10.26 10.14
CA GLY A 259 -15.07 -9.46 10.64
C GLY A 259 -15.44 -8.63 11.88
N GLY A 260 -16.68 -8.14 11.96
CA GLY A 260 -17.18 -7.49 13.17
C GLY A 260 -17.25 -8.42 14.38
N ILE A 261 -17.74 -9.64 14.19
CA ILE A 261 -17.79 -10.69 15.21
C ILE A 261 -16.38 -11.08 15.67
N LEU A 262 -15.44 -11.18 14.73
CA LEU A 262 -14.04 -11.51 14.98
C LEU A 262 -13.21 -10.33 15.53
N SER A 263 -13.77 -9.12 15.62
CA SER A 263 -13.04 -7.87 15.91
C SER A 263 -12.50 -7.70 17.36
N ALA A 264 -12.46 -8.76 18.15
CA ALA A 264 -11.82 -8.84 19.48
C ALA A 264 -12.33 -7.86 20.56
N LYS A 265 -13.49 -7.22 20.36
CA LYS A 265 -14.06 -6.26 21.31
C LYS A 265 -15.51 -6.64 21.65
N ASP A 266 -15.78 -6.83 22.93
CA ASP A 266 -17.12 -7.20 23.41
C ASP A 266 -18.14 -6.10 23.08
N GLY A 267 -19.32 -6.50 22.60
CA GLY A 267 -20.44 -5.60 22.29
C GLY A 267 -20.70 -5.31 20.80
N TRP A 268 -20.07 -6.03 19.87
CA TRP A 268 -20.42 -5.93 18.44
C TRP A 268 -21.87 -6.37 18.18
N ARG A 269 -22.63 -5.57 17.42
CA ARG A 269 -23.93 -5.93 16.86
C ARG A 269 -23.89 -5.73 15.35
N PHE A 270 -24.49 -6.64 14.60
CA PHE A 270 -24.57 -6.50 13.14
C PHE A 270 -25.28 -5.21 12.74
N TYR A 271 -26.31 -4.78 13.47
CA TYR A 271 -26.96 -3.49 13.27
C TYR A 271 -26.70 -2.56 14.46
N GLN A 272 -25.90 -1.51 14.22
CA GLN A 272 -25.49 -0.55 15.25
C GLN A 272 -25.19 0.85 14.68
N PRO A 273 -26.21 1.56 14.15
CA PRO A 273 -26.01 2.86 13.51
C PRO A 273 -25.41 3.87 14.49
N LEU A 274 -24.37 4.60 14.06
CA LEU A 274 -23.67 5.64 14.81
C LEU A 274 -23.02 5.19 16.15
N MET A 275 -22.97 3.88 16.40
CA MET A 275 -22.31 3.29 17.58
C MET A 275 -20.93 2.76 17.20
N GLY A 276 -20.04 2.51 18.18
CA GLY A 276 -18.69 2.01 17.91
C GLY A 276 -17.57 3.08 17.88
N GLY A 277 -17.92 4.34 18.16
CA GLY A 277 -17.00 5.47 18.28
C GLY A 277 -16.86 6.30 17.00
N ALA A 278 -16.62 7.61 17.15
CA ALA A 278 -16.67 8.57 16.03
C ALA A 278 -15.75 8.22 14.84
N LYS A 279 -14.58 7.61 15.09
CA LYS A 279 -13.66 7.16 14.03
C LYS A 279 -14.22 5.98 13.25
N PHE A 280 -14.77 4.97 13.93
CA PHE A 280 -15.44 3.85 13.30
C PHE A 280 -16.62 4.33 12.45
N VAL A 281 -17.47 5.18 13.02
CA VAL A 281 -18.65 5.72 12.34
C VAL A 281 -18.27 6.51 11.08
N CYS A 282 -17.23 7.35 11.13
CA CYS A 282 -16.78 8.10 9.96
C CYS A 282 -16.34 7.19 8.80
N PHE A 283 -15.48 6.19 9.08
CA PHE A 283 -15.04 5.24 8.06
C PHE A 283 -16.19 4.38 7.52
N GLN A 284 -17.15 4.01 8.38
CA GLN A 284 -18.37 3.31 7.98
C GLN A 284 -19.22 4.15 7.03
N VAL A 285 -19.45 5.44 7.32
CA VAL A 285 -20.21 6.33 6.44
C VAL A 285 -19.55 6.43 5.06
N ILE A 286 -18.23 6.64 5.00
CA ILE A 286 -17.52 6.74 3.71
C ILE A 286 -17.55 5.40 2.97
N SER A 287 -17.33 4.29 3.68
CA SER A 287 -17.37 2.94 3.10
C SER A 287 -18.74 2.61 2.50
N TRP A 288 -19.83 2.77 3.27
CA TRP A 288 -21.19 2.53 2.79
C TRP A 288 -21.59 3.48 1.65
N THR A 289 -21.09 4.72 1.65
CA THR A 289 -21.31 5.67 0.55
C THR A 289 -20.63 5.21 -0.73
N CYS A 290 -19.34 4.84 -0.66
CA CYS A 290 -18.61 4.28 -1.81
C CYS A 290 -19.28 2.99 -2.32
N PHE A 291 -19.75 2.13 -1.41
CA PHE A 291 -20.45 0.91 -1.79
C PHE A 291 -21.80 1.18 -2.45
N GLY A 292 -22.60 2.10 -1.91
CA GLY A 292 -23.88 2.52 -2.49
C GLY A 292 -23.71 3.15 -3.88
N LEU A 293 -22.69 3.99 -4.07
CA LEU A 293 -22.33 4.53 -5.38
C LEU A 293 -21.89 3.44 -6.36
N GLY A 294 -21.13 2.45 -5.89
CA GLY A 294 -20.77 1.27 -6.68
C GLY A 294 -22.00 0.47 -7.13
N ILE A 295 -22.95 0.20 -6.23
CA ILE A 295 -24.22 -0.49 -6.57
C ILE A 295 -25.02 0.31 -7.58
N LEU A 296 -25.12 1.64 -7.40
CA LEU A 296 -25.83 2.51 -8.32
C LEU A 296 -25.23 2.43 -9.73
N LEU A 297 -23.90 2.57 -9.85
CA LEU A 297 -23.21 2.46 -11.14
C LEU A 297 -23.36 1.06 -11.75
N GLN A 298 -23.32 0.02 -10.93
CA GLN A 298 -23.57 -1.36 -11.37
C GLN A 298 -25.01 -1.57 -11.87
N GLY A 299 -25.99 -0.96 -11.21
CA GLY A 299 -27.39 -0.96 -11.62
C GLY A 299 -27.59 -0.22 -12.94
N VAL A 300 -26.98 0.94 -13.10
CA VAL A 300 -26.97 1.71 -14.36
C VAL A 300 -26.33 0.88 -15.47
N TYR A 301 -25.20 0.22 -15.20
CA TYR A 301 -24.52 -0.67 -16.14
C TYR A 301 -25.43 -1.81 -16.59
N LEU A 302 -26.02 -2.58 -15.66
CA LEU A 302 -26.90 -3.70 -15.99
C LEU A 302 -28.19 -3.25 -16.70
N ALA A 303 -28.78 -2.12 -16.28
CA ALA A 303 -29.94 -1.54 -16.94
C ALA A 303 -29.62 -1.05 -18.36
N SER A 304 -28.42 -0.50 -18.59
CA SER A 304 -27.98 -0.11 -19.93
C SER A 304 -27.90 -1.29 -20.90
N ILE A 305 -27.50 -2.47 -20.39
CA ILE A 305 -27.39 -3.71 -21.18
C ILE A 305 -28.76 -4.37 -21.39
N LEU A 306 -29.61 -4.41 -20.36
CA LEU A 306 -30.87 -5.19 -20.37
C LEU A 306 -32.09 -4.42 -20.88
N ALA A 307 -32.16 -3.10 -20.67
CA ALA A 307 -33.39 -2.33 -20.88
C ALA A 307 -33.30 -1.31 -22.02
N LEU A 308 -32.11 -0.77 -22.32
CA LEU A 308 -32.00 0.45 -23.12
C LEU A 308 -31.33 0.31 -24.49
N GLN A 309 -30.61 -0.79 -24.78
CA GLN A 309 -29.78 -0.95 -25.99
C GLN A 309 -28.89 0.27 -26.31
N LEU A 310 -28.65 1.14 -25.32
CA LEU A 310 -28.02 2.45 -25.47
C LEU A 310 -26.50 2.29 -25.61
N GLU A 311 -25.84 3.30 -26.19
CA GLU A 311 -24.37 3.40 -26.24
C GLU A 311 -23.77 3.06 -24.88
N ARG A 312 -22.98 1.98 -24.86
CA ARG A 312 -22.42 1.41 -23.64
C ARG A 312 -21.46 2.42 -23.02
N VAL A 313 -21.72 2.85 -21.78
CA VAL A 313 -20.85 3.78 -21.06
C VAL A 313 -19.59 3.03 -20.60
N VAL A 314 -18.58 3.03 -21.46
CA VAL A 314 -17.28 2.39 -21.23
C VAL A 314 -16.62 2.96 -19.98
N GLY A 315 -16.11 2.08 -19.12
CA GLY A 315 -15.42 2.41 -17.87
C GLY A 315 -16.31 2.45 -16.62
N THR A 316 -17.64 2.40 -16.75
CA THR A 316 -18.57 2.42 -15.60
C THR A 316 -18.40 1.22 -14.67
N MET A 317 -18.16 0.05 -15.24
CA MET A 317 -17.99 -1.20 -14.50
C MET A 317 -16.67 -1.20 -13.72
N LEU A 318 -15.60 -0.68 -14.32
CA LEU A 318 -14.32 -0.55 -13.64
C LEU A 318 -14.38 0.48 -12.50
N ILE A 319 -15.05 1.62 -12.72
CA ILE A 319 -15.27 2.63 -11.67
C ILE A 319 -16.11 2.04 -10.53
N ALA A 320 -17.18 1.30 -10.83
CA ALA A 320 -17.99 0.61 -9.84
C ALA A 320 -17.15 -0.38 -9.01
N ALA A 321 -16.31 -1.19 -9.66
CA ALA A 321 -15.44 -2.15 -8.98
C ALA A 321 -14.34 -1.48 -8.13
N LEU A 322 -13.79 -0.34 -8.58
CA LEU A 322 -12.87 0.46 -7.78
C LEU A 322 -13.55 1.07 -6.55
N LEU A 323 -14.80 1.53 -6.68
CA LEU A 323 -15.59 2.01 -5.55
C LEU A 323 -15.89 0.88 -4.55
N PHE A 324 -16.17 -0.33 -5.02
CA PHE A 324 -16.30 -1.51 -4.16
C PHE A 324 -14.99 -1.84 -3.44
N ALA A 325 -13.84 -1.74 -4.12
CA ALA A 325 -12.54 -1.96 -3.50
C ALA A 325 -12.21 -0.91 -2.43
N ILE A 326 -12.51 0.37 -2.71
CA ILE A 326 -12.35 1.47 -1.73
C ILE A 326 -13.28 1.25 -0.53
N ALA A 327 -14.55 0.91 -0.79
CA ALA A 327 -15.52 0.61 0.26
C ALA A 327 -15.03 -0.51 1.16
N GLU A 328 -14.52 -1.60 0.58
CA GLU A 328 -14.01 -2.76 1.29
C GLU A 328 -12.81 -2.39 2.18
N LEU A 329 -11.83 -1.68 1.63
CA LEU A 329 -10.64 -1.26 2.37
C LEU A 329 -11.01 -0.38 3.57
N LEU A 330 -11.92 0.58 3.37
CA LEU A 330 -12.41 1.45 4.44
C LEU A 330 -13.22 0.65 5.48
N MET A 331 -13.98 -0.35 5.04
CA MET A 331 -14.73 -1.25 5.92
C MET A 331 -13.78 -2.03 6.84
N MET A 332 -12.74 -2.65 6.26
CA MET A 332 -11.73 -3.37 7.04
C MET A 332 -11.04 -2.47 8.07
N VAL A 333 -10.64 -1.27 7.66
CA VAL A 333 -10.00 -0.28 8.55
C VAL A 333 -10.94 0.11 9.68
N SER A 334 -12.23 0.29 9.39
CA SER A 334 -13.22 0.67 10.39
C SER A 334 -13.29 -0.33 11.55
N LEU A 335 -13.25 -1.64 11.29
CA LEU A 335 -13.39 -2.68 12.31
C LEU A 335 -12.26 -2.62 13.35
N PHE A 336 -11.03 -2.32 12.92
CA PHE A 336 -9.92 -2.10 13.85
C PHE A 336 -10.14 -0.87 14.76
N LEU A 337 -10.90 0.12 14.28
CA LEU A 337 -11.24 1.36 14.98
C LEU A 337 -12.51 1.24 15.85
N PHE A 338 -13.28 0.15 15.74
CA PHE A 338 -14.49 -0.08 16.53
C PHE A 338 -14.21 -0.04 18.03
N LYS A 339 -15.04 0.61 18.84
CA LYS A 339 -14.94 0.63 20.31
C LYS A 339 -16.21 0.01 20.91
N GLY A 340 -16.06 -1.09 21.64
CA GLY A 340 -17.14 -1.72 22.38
C GLY A 340 -17.55 -0.93 23.63
N SER A 341 -18.77 -1.17 24.12
CA SER A 341 -19.39 -0.39 25.21
C SER A 341 -18.68 -0.47 26.57
N SER A 342 -17.85 -1.49 26.82
CA SER A 342 -17.13 -1.65 28.10
C SER A 342 -15.79 -0.91 28.19
N ALA A 343 -15.24 -0.43 27.06
CA ALA A 343 -13.92 0.21 27.02
C ALA A 343 -13.91 1.69 27.47
N ALA A 344 -15.04 2.20 27.96
CA ALA A 344 -15.15 3.55 28.52
C ALA A 344 -14.75 3.65 30.00
N SER A 345 -14.52 2.53 30.72
CA SER A 345 -14.29 2.57 32.19
C SER A 345 -12.95 2.03 32.71
N GLN A 346 -12.04 1.50 31.88
CA GLN A 346 -10.78 0.94 32.38
C GLN A 346 -9.56 1.57 31.71
N ASN A 347 -9.31 2.82 32.08
CA ASN A 347 -7.99 3.46 32.00
C ASN A 347 -7.41 3.43 33.42
N ASN A 348 -6.82 2.31 33.81
CA ASN A 348 -5.83 2.15 34.88
C ASN A 348 -5.60 0.66 35.06
N ASP A 349 -4.57 0.10 34.42
CA ASP A 349 -3.52 -0.63 35.15
C ASP A 349 -2.56 -1.39 34.23
N ARG A 350 -1.27 -1.07 34.47
CA ARG A 350 -0.11 -1.96 34.55
C ARG A 350 0.51 -2.53 33.26
N GLU A 351 1.63 -1.88 32.94
CA GLU A 351 2.96 -2.50 32.96
C GLU A 351 2.98 -3.94 33.52
N SER A 352 3.16 -4.91 32.62
CA SER A 352 4.08 -6.06 32.73
C SER A 352 3.61 -7.24 31.87
N LYS A 353 4.32 -7.49 30.77
CA LYS A 353 4.90 -8.80 30.42
C LYS A 353 5.55 -8.74 29.05
N VAL A 354 6.87 -8.66 29.10
CA VAL A 354 7.80 -8.83 28.00
C VAL A 354 8.08 -10.34 27.83
N VAL A 355 8.45 -10.71 26.60
CA VAL A 355 8.99 -12.00 26.11
C VAL A 355 7.95 -12.94 25.46
N TYR A 356 8.19 -13.29 24.18
CA TYR A 356 7.37 -14.00 23.15
C TYR A 356 6.41 -13.08 22.32
N SER A 357 6.56 -12.82 21.02
CA SER A 357 7.46 -13.29 19.97
C SER A 357 7.88 -12.11 19.07
N THR A 358 9.18 -11.86 19.00
CA THR A 358 9.79 -10.73 18.24
C THR A 358 9.63 -10.88 16.73
N TYR A 359 9.32 -12.09 16.22
CA TYR A 359 9.20 -12.38 14.80
C TYR A 359 7.89 -11.89 14.17
N ASN A 360 6.74 -12.24 14.78
CA ASN A 360 5.42 -11.89 14.24
C ASN A 360 5.11 -10.41 14.41
N LYS A 361 5.64 -9.77 15.46
CA LYS A 361 5.56 -8.32 15.65
C LYS A 361 6.32 -7.56 14.56
N ARG A 362 7.51 -8.06 14.19
CA ARG A 362 8.31 -7.45 13.10
C ARG A 362 7.77 -7.75 11.71
N LEU A 363 7.19 -8.92 11.45
CA LEU A 363 6.46 -9.22 10.20
C LEU A 363 5.22 -8.33 10.00
N HIS A 364 4.58 -7.99 11.11
CA HIS A 364 3.46 -7.06 11.13
C HIS A 364 3.90 -5.61 10.89
N GLU A 365 5.01 -5.19 11.50
CA GLU A 365 5.69 -3.91 11.20
C GLU A 365 6.12 -3.85 9.73
N ILE A 366 6.67 -4.93 9.15
CA ILE A 366 7.01 -5.00 7.73
C ILE A 366 5.77 -4.83 6.84
N ALA A 367 4.65 -5.48 7.16
CA ALA A 367 3.44 -5.40 6.35
C ALA A 367 2.80 -3.99 6.41
N GLU A 368 2.84 -3.33 7.57
CA GLU A 368 2.43 -1.93 7.74
C GLU A 368 3.41 -0.96 7.05
N ASP A 369 4.72 -1.20 7.15
CA ASP A 369 5.76 -0.44 6.44
C ASP A 369 5.64 -0.61 4.91
N SER A 370 5.22 -1.78 4.43
CA SER A 370 5.06 -2.09 3.00
C SER A 370 3.77 -1.52 2.43
N LEU A 371 2.67 -1.59 3.18
CA LEU A 371 1.39 -0.99 2.81
C LEU A 371 1.47 0.55 2.91
N GLY A 372 2.16 1.04 3.95
CA GLY A 372 2.55 2.43 4.11
C GLY A 372 3.47 2.89 3.00
N ALA A 373 4.45 2.10 2.59
CA ALA A 373 5.32 2.38 1.45
C ALA A 373 4.60 2.40 0.10
N LEU A 374 3.59 1.56 -0.10
CA LEU A 374 2.78 1.56 -1.32
C LEU A 374 1.89 2.81 -1.36
N ALA A 375 1.21 3.12 -0.26
CA ALA A 375 0.41 4.33 -0.12
C ALA A 375 1.29 5.59 -0.23
N LEU A 376 2.46 5.57 0.40
CA LEU A 376 3.46 6.61 0.35
C LEU A 376 4.10 6.75 -1.03
N GLY A 377 4.29 5.65 -1.75
CA GLY A 377 4.76 5.66 -3.13
C GLY A 377 3.77 6.37 -4.05
N VAL A 378 2.47 6.09 -3.89
CA VAL A 378 1.41 6.81 -4.62
C VAL A 378 1.39 8.29 -4.24
N ILE A 379 1.44 8.61 -2.94
CA ILE A 379 1.38 9.98 -2.41
C ILE A 379 2.62 10.81 -2.81
N VAL A 380 3.83 10.23 -2.75
CA VAL A 380 5.08 10.91 -3.09
C VAL A 380 5.26 11.03 -4.60
N ASN A 381 4.82 10.04 -5.40
CA ASN A 381 4.82 10.16 -6.86
C ASN A 381 3.82 11.20 -7.36
N LEU A 382 2.73 11.45 -6.63
CA LEU A 382 1.82 12.58 -6.88
C LEU A 382 2.49 13.96 -6.67
N GLN A 383 3.66 14.03 -6.02
CA GLN A 383 4.23 15.28 -5.50
C GLN A 383 5.54 15.74 -6.17
N TRP A 384 6.13 14.95 -7.07
CA TRP A 384 7.47 15.25 -7.60
C TRP A 384 7.65 15.07 -9.12
N ILE A 385 8.74 15.68 -9.58
CA ILE A 385 9.31 15.82 -10.94
C ILE A 385 9.19 14.61 -11.89
N PRO A 386 9.27 13.33 -11.47
CA PRO A 386 9.30 12.21 -12.42
C PRO A 386 8.01 12.07 -13.24
N GLY A 387 6.85 12.31 -12.62
CA GLY A 387 5.58 12.30 -13.33
C GLY A 387 5.44 13.47 -14.30
N VAL A 388 5.96 14.64 -13.93
CA VAL A 388 5.98 15.84 -14.79
C VAL A 388 6.89 15.64 -16.00
N LEU A 389 8.05 15.00 -15.83
CA LEU A 389 8.96 14.69 -16.95
C LEU A 389 8.33 13.68 -17.93
N VAL A 390 7.61 12.69 -17.42
CA VAL A 390 6.87 11.74 -18.28
C VAL A 390 5.71 12.41 -18.98
N PHE A 391 4.96 13.27 -18.28
CA PHE A 391 3.91 14.10 -18.86
C PHE A 391 4.47 14.96 -20.01
N LEU A 392 5.54 15.71 -19.76
CA LEU A 392 6.21 16.54 -20.76
C LEU A 392 6.79 15.72 -21.92
N GLY A 393 7.36 14.54 -21.63
CA GLY A 393 7.87 13.63 -22.64
C GLY A 393 6.76 13.13 -23.58
N LEU A 394 5.64 12.70 -23.02
CA LEU A 394 4.47 12.27 -23.78
C LEU A 394 3.90 13.42 -24.62
N THR A 395 3.75 14.63 -24.06
CA THR A 395 3.24 15.78 -24.84
C THR A 395 4.18 16.24 -25.94
N THR A 396 5.49 16.06 -25.79
CA THR A 396 6.49 16.58 -26.73
C THR A 396 6.81 15.57 -27.84
N PHE A 397 6.87 14.28 -27.51
CA PHE A 397 7.35 13.24 -28.43
C PHE A 397 6.23 12.37 -29.02
N THR A 398 4.98 12.57 -28.63
CA THR A 398 3.84 11.80 -29.16
C THR A 398 2.69 12.75 -29.54
N ARG A 399 1.80 12.30 -30.44
CA ARG A 399 0.65 13.09 -30.91
C ARG A 399 -0.66 12.73 -30.20
N ILE A 400 -0.55 12.13 -29.03
CA ILE A 400 -1.69 11.63 -28.28
C ILE A 400 -2.49 12.76 -27.62
N SER A 401 -3.78 12.52 -27.39
CA SER A 401 -4.67 13.49 -26.75
C SER A 401 -4.26 13.80 -25.30
N THR A 402 -4.68 14.97 -24.78
CA THR A 402 -4.42 15.36 -23.38
C THR A 402 -4.91 14.34 -22.37
N VAL A 403 -6.03 13.66 -22.66
CA VAL A 403 -6.57 12.58 -21.82
C VAL A 403 -5.63 11.36 -21.83
N GLN A 404 -5.10 10.98 -22.99
CA GLN A 404 -4.13 9.89 -23.09
C GLN A 404 -2.80 10.22 -22.42
N VAL A 405 -2.31 11.46 -22.52
CA VAL A 405 -1.14 11.93 -21.76
C VAL A 405 -1.37 11.74 -20.26
N PHE A 406 -2.54 12.16 -19.75
CA PHE A 406 -2.88 12.02 -18.33
C PHE A 406 -2.95 10.54 -17.90
N LEU A 407 -3.60 9.69 -18.69
CA LEU A 407 -3.73 8.25 -18.41
C LEU A 407 -2.35 7.57 -18.39
N HIS A 408 -1.50 7.78 -19.40
CA HIS A 408 -0.18 7.17 -19.45
C HIS A 408 0.79 7.72 -18.40
N THR A 409 0.63 8.98 -18.00
CA THR A 409 1.38 9.56 -16.87
C THR A 409 0.94 8.90 -15.56
N SER A 410 -0.36 8.73 -15.35
CA SER A 410 -0.92 8.07 -14.16
C SER A 410 -0.49 6.61 -14.08
N GLU A 411 -0.53 5.90 -15.20
CA GLU A 411 -0.04 4.54 -15.35
C GLU A 411 1.45 4.42 -14.97
N PHE A 412 2.31 5.32 -15.47
CA PHE A 412 3.72 5.37 -15.08
C PHE A 412 3.90 5.59 -13.57
N MET A 413 3.13 6.49 -12.96
CA MET A 413 3.17 6.74 -11.52
C MET A 413 2.74 5.50 -10.71
N ILE A 414 1.73 4.76 -11.17
CA ILE A 414 1.29 3.51 -10.54
C ILE A 414 2.39 2.46 -10.60
N ILE A 415 3.00 2.25 -11.78
CA ILE A 415 4.11 1.31 -11.96
C ILE A 415 5.28 1.64 -11.03
N GLN A 416 5.68 2.92 -10.96
CA GLN A 416 6.73 3.38 -10.06
C GLN A 416 6.38 3.11 -8.58
N SER A 417 5.13 3.36 -8.20
CA SER A 417 4.65 3.12 -6.83
C SER A 417 4.67 1.63 -6.46
N MET A 418 4.28 0.76 -7.40
CA MET A 418 4.36 -0.69 -7.23
C MET A 418 5.80 -1.18 -7.12
N LEU A 419 6.71 -0.69 -7.97
CA LEU A 419 8.14 -1.01 -7.92
C LEU A 419 8.79 -0.54 -6.61
N LEU A 420 8.33 0.57 -6.05
CA LEU A 420 8.77 1.10 -4.76
C LEU A 420 8.25 0.26 -3.59
N GLY A 421 6.94 -0.03 -3.58
CA GLY A 421 6.30 -0.86 -2.55
C GLY A 421 6.87 -2.28 -2.48
N GLY A 422 7.04 -2.93 -3.64
CA GLY A 422 7.66 -4.27 -3.71
C GLY A 422 9.09 -4.32 -3.18
N ARG A 423 9.84 -3.20 -3.31
CA ARG A 423 11.20 -3.10 -2.78
C ARG A 423 11.26 -2.84 -1.30
N ILE A 424 10.44 -1.94 -0.78
CA ILE A 424 10.37 -1.71 0.66
C ILE A 424 9.94 -3.00 1.35
N ALA A 425 8.97 -3.72 0.80
CA ALA A 425 8.60 -5.06 1.27
C ALA A 425 9.77 -6.05 1.30
N SER A 426 10.56 -6.11 0.24
CA SER A 426 11.74 -7.01 0.17
C SER A 426 12.83 -6.62 1.18
N ILE A 427 13.15 -5.32 1.34
CA ILE A 427 14.15 -4.83 2.30
C ILE A 427 13.71 -5.09 3.74
N SER A 428 12.45 -4.79 4.06
CA SER A 428 11.89 -4.98 5.38
C SER A 428 11.86 -6.48 5.72
N MET A 429 11.48 -7.36 4.77
CA MET A 429 11.62 -8.81 4.95
C MET A 429 13.07 -9.25 5.16
N LYS A 430 14.04 -8.69 4.42
CA LYS A 430 15.48 -9.00 4.59
C LYS A 430 15.99 -8.67 6.00
N LYS A 431 15.58 -7.53 6.58
CA LYS A 431 15.94 -7.12 7.94
C LYS A 431 15.42 -8.13 8.98
N VAL A 432 14.20 -8.62 8.79
CA VAL A 432 13.62 -9.64 9.70
C VAL A 432 14.30 -10.99 9.57
N PHE A 433 14.60 -11.45 8.35
CA PHE A 433 15.35 -12.69 8.13
C PHE A 433 16.78 -12.63 8.69
N ARG A 434 17.48 -11.49 8.61
CA ARG A 434 18.80 -11.31 9.25
C ARG A 434 18.75 -11.40 10.77
N SER A 435 17.65 -10.95 11.39
CA SER A 435 17.49 -11.00 12.85
C SER A 435 17.20 -12.40 13.40
N HIS A 436 16.76 -13.34 12.55
CA HIS A 436 16.51 -14.74 12.92
C HIS A 436 17.54 -15.67 12.29
N GLN A 437 18.68 -15.79 12.97
CA GLN A 437 19.74 -16.73 12.65
C GLN A 437 19.37 -18.14 13.15
N THR A 438 18.23 -18.72 12.71
CA THR A 438 17.84 -20.07 13.14
C THR A 438 17.14 -20.89 12.05
N ALA A 439 17.65 -22.13 11.90
CA ALA A 439 17.20 -23.29 11.13
C ALA A 439 17.32 -23.28 9.58
N SER A 440 17.92 -24.35 9.04
CA SER A 440 18.22 -24.54 7.61
C SER A 440 17.00 -24.85 6.73
N ARG A 441 15.91 -25.39 7.31
CA ARG A 441 14.70 -25.82 6.56
C ARG A 441 13.74 -24.69 6.17
N THR A 442 13.82 -23.52 6.81
CA THR A 442 13.01 -22.32 6.49
C THR A 442 13.67 -21.38 5.47
N ARG A 443 14.91 -21.67 5.04
CA ARG A 443 15.65 -20.82 4.09
C ARG A 443 15.01 -20.75 2.71
N LEU A 444 14.53 -21.86 2.15
CA LEU A 444 13.97 -21.84 0.79
C LEU A 444 12.65 -21.08 0.72
N ALA A 445 11.71 -21.35 1.63
CA ALA A 445 10.44 -20.61 1.73
C ALA A 445 10.66 -19.13 2.06
N GLY A 446 11.62 -18.81 2.94
CA GLY A 446 11.99 -17.44 3.25
C GLY A 446 12.64 -16.69 2.09
N VAL A 447 13.48 -17.35 1.31
CA VAL A 447 14.06 -16.81 0.07
C VAL A 447 12.94 -16.59 -0.96
N VAL A 448 12.05 -17.55 -1.19
CA VAL A 448 10.92 -17.37 -2.12
C VAL A 448 10.02 -16.21 -1.71
N LEU A 449 9.66 -16.09 -0.42
CA LEU A 449 8.87 -14.98 0.09
C LEU A 449 9.60 -13.63 0.01
N LEU A 450 10.93 -13.60 0.17
CA LEU A 450 11.76 -12.40 0.04
C LEU A 450 11.80 -11.85 -1.39
N TRP A 451 11.84 -12.76 -2.38
CA TRP A 451 11.98 -12.43 -3.80
C TRP A 451 10.64 -12.31 -4.52
N LEU A 452 9.55 -12.95 -4.05
CA LEU A 452 8.27 -12.99 -4.77
C LEU A 452 7.63 -11.60 -5.00
N PRO A 453 7.48 -10.70 -4.00
CA PRO A 453 6.95 -9.35 -4.25
C PRO A 453 7.84 -8.54 -5.19
N PHE A 454 9.16 -8.74 -5.10
CA PHE A 454 10.12 -8.10 -5.99
C PHE A 454 9.94 -8.62 -7.42
N LEU A 455 9.90 -9.93 -7.65
CA LEU A 455 9.74 -10.52 -8.99
C LEU A 455 8.39 -10.12 -9.63
N LEU A 456 7.30 -10.15 -8.87
CA LEU A 456 5.99 -9.75 -9.34
C LEU A 456 5.98 -8.28 -9.76
N THR A 457 6.43 -7.36 -8.89
CA THR A 457 6.43 -5.92 -9.20
C THR A 457 7.40 -5.56 -10.32
N GLN A 458 8.54 -6.24 -10.45
CA GLN A 458 9.52 -6.02 -11.52
C GLN A 458 9.04 -6.52 -12.88
N SER A 459 8.06 -7.43 -12.95
CA SER A 459 7.50 -7.87 -14.23
C SER A 459 6.54 -6.85 -14.86
N ILE A 460 5.97 -5.93 -14.06
CA ILE A 460 4.91 -5.00 -14.48
C ILE A 460 5.35 -4.06 -15.63
N PRO A 461 6.52 -3.39 -15.59
CA PRO A 461 6.96 -2.52 -16.70
C PRO A 461 7.12 -3.25 -18.04
N ALA A 462 7.55 -4.52 -18.02
CA ALA A 462 7.67 -5.32 -19.22
C ALA A 462 6.30 -5.74 -19.76
N ILE A 463 5.39 -6.18 -18.88
CA ILE A 463 4.01 -6.54 -19.26
C ILE A 463 3.30 -5.35 -19.90
N VAL A 464 3.44 -4.16 -19.32
CA VAL A 464 2.86 -2.91 -19.84
C VAL A 464 3.46 -2.54 -21.20
N THR A 465 4.77 -2.65 -21.38
CA THR A 465 5.40 -2.37 -22.68
C THR A 465 5.00 -3.39 -23.74
N LEU A 466 4.88 -4.67 -23.38
CA LEU A 466 4.37 -5.72 -24.27
C LEU A 466 2.91 -5.47 -24.68
N TYR A 467 2.08 -4.98 -23.75
CA TYR A 467 0.72 -4.55 -24.04
C TYR A 467 0.74 -3.43 -25.10
N HIS A 468 1.49 -2.34 -24.89
CA HIS A 468 1.55 -1.24 -25.85
C HIS A 468 2.18 -1.63 -27.20
N PHE A 469 3.11 -2.59 -27.20
CA PHE A 469 3.75 -3.09 -28.42
C PHE A 469 2.73 -3.84 -29.27
N HIS A 470 1.87 -4.61 -28.60
CA HIS A 470 0.88 -5.45 -29.26
C HIS A 470 -0.26 -4.65 -29.88
N TYR A 471 -0.67 -3.53 -29.26
CA TYR A 471 -1.74 -2.65 -29.77
C TYR A 471 -1.25 -1.54 -30.71
N ASP A 472 -0.03 -1.64 -31.23
CA ASP A 472 0.64 -0.63 -32.09
C ASP A 472 0.41 0.81 -31.59
N SER A 473 0.53 0.97 -30.28
CA SER A 473 0.19 2.21 -29.63
C SER A 473 1.21 3.28 -30.00
N GLU A 474 0.77 4.50 -30.34
CA GLU A 474 1.66 5.62 -30.67
C GLU A 474 2.72 5.92 -29.57
N VAL A 475 2.48 5.45 -28.34
CA VAL A 475 3.41 5.60 -27.21
C VAL A 475 4.43 4.47 -27.07
N ILE A 476 4.43 3.45 -27.95
CA ILE A 476 5.25 2.25 -27.76
C ILE A 476 6.75 2.55 -27.65
N THR A 477 7.29 3.39 -28.52
CA THR A 477 8.71 3.77 -28.47
C THR A 477 9.05 4.42 -27.14
N PHE A 478 8.15 5.27 -26.62
CA PHE A 478 8.29 5.90 -25.31
C PHE A 478 8.18 4.89 -24.16
N LYS A 479 7.29 3.89 -24.26
CA LYS A 479 7.14 2.82 -23.26
C LYS A 479 8.35 1.89 -23.21
N ILE A 480 8.88 1.44 -24.36
CA ILE A 480 10.12 0.67 -24.44
C ILE A 480 11.26 1.46 -23.78
N PHE A 481 11.42 2.74 -24.16
CA PHE A 481 12.46 3.60 -23.60
C PHE A 481 12.33 3.74 -22.07
N THR A 482 11.13 4.04 -21.57
CA THR A 482 10.90 4.21 -20.13
C THR A 482 11.04 2.89 -19.35
N THR A 483 10.59 1.75 -19.88
CA THR A 483 10.80 0.42 -19.26
C THR A 483 12.27 0.06 -19.19
N VAL A 484 13.04 0.26 -20.27
CA VAL A 484 14.50 0.05 -20.27
C VAL A 484 15.16 0.95 -19.22
N LEU A 485 14.81 2.23 -19.20
CA LEU A 485 15.34 3.18 -18.22
C LEU A 485 15.00 2.77 -16.78
N MET A 486 13.77 2.30 -16.52
CA MET A 486 13.37 1.79 -15.21
C MET A 486 14.25 0.61 -14.79
N TYR A 487 14.48 -0.37 -15.66
CA TYR A 487 15.32 -1.53 -15.36
C TYR A 487 16.79 -1.18 -15.17
N LEU A 488 17.34 -0.29 -16.01
CA LEU A 488 18.69 0.23 -15.81
C LEU A 488 18.80 0.97 -14.47
N TYR A 489 17.78 1.76 -14.13
CA TYR A 489 17.73 2.49 -12.88
C TYR A 489 17.63 1.55 -11.66
N GLN A 490 17.07 0.34 -11.78
CA GLN A 490 17.07 -0.67 -10.70
C GLN A 490 18.48 -1.00 -10.21
N ILE A 491 19.48 -0.99 -11.11
CA ILE A 491 20.87 -1.30 -10.75
C ILE A 491 21.37 -0.35 -9.67
N THR A 492 20.90 0.90 -9.66
CA THR A 492 21.28 1.92 -8.70
C THR A 492 20.74 1.69 -7.27
N TYR A 493 19.90 0.68 -7.08
CA TYR A 493 19.39 0.22 -5.79
C TYR A 493 20.06 -1.07 -5.31
N ARG A 494 20.98 -1.63 -6.08
CA ARG A 494 21.80 -2.75 -5.62
C ARG A 494 22.75 -2.21 -4.54
N GLU A 495 22.94 -3.04 -3.51
CA GLU A 495 23.74 -2.74 -2.30
C GLU A 495 23.10 -1.73 -1.33
N ASP A 496 23.50 -1.82 -0.06
CA ASP A 496 22.97 -1.00 1.03
C ASP A 496 23.62 0.41 1.01
N ALA A 497 23.43 1.13 -0.10
CA ALA A 497 24.03 2.44 -0.34
C ALA A 497 23.52 3.50 0.65
N ALA A 498 22.29 3.35 1.13
CA ALA A 498 21.66 4.25 2.10
C ALA A 498 22.37 4.25 3.46
N THR A 499 22.92 3.10 3.89
CA THR A 499 23.69 2.99 5.14
C THR A 499 25.18 3.26 4.90
N SER A 500 25.73 2.73 3.80
CA SER A 500 27.18 2.74 3.55
C SER A 500 27.73 4.04 2.96
N GLY A 501 26.89 4.90 2.38
CA GLY A 501 27.31 6.17 1.76
C GLY A 501 28.12 6.03 0.45
N ARG A 502 28.26 4.81 -0.10
CA ARG A 502 29.15 4.51 -1.25
C ARG A 502 28.83 5.25 -2.55
N ARG A 503 27.63 5.83 -2.67
CA ARG A 503 27.20 6.57 -3.86
C ARG A 503 27.53 8.06 -3.79
N GLU A 504 28.27 8.50 -2.78
CA GLU A 504 28.76 9.88 -2.68
C GLU A 504 29.56 10.26 -3.93
N LYS A 505 29.21 11.40 -4.53
CA LYS A 505 30.02 12.04 -5.57
C LYS A 505 30.91 13.07 -4.91
N ILE A 506 32.18 12.70 -4.73
CA ILE A 506 33.18 13.53 -4.08
C ILE A 506 33.29 14.93 -4.71
N SER A 507 33.16 15.06 -6.04
CA SER A 507 33.18 16.36 -6.70
C SER A 507 32.04 17.25 -6.24
N TRP A 508 30.85 16.70 -5.99
CA TRP A 508 29.68 17.46 -5.57
C TRP A 508 29.79 17.93 -4.11
N THR A 509 30.49 17.15 -3.26
CA THR A 509 30.66 17.48 -1.84
C THR A 509 31.90 18.32 -1.58
N LYS A 510 32.96 18.21 -2.40
CA LYS A 510 34.24 18.91 -2.23
C LYS A 510 34.37 20.21 -3.02
N SER A 511 33.78 20.33 -4.22
CA SER A 511 33.91 21.54 -5.02
C SER A 511 32.80 22.54 -4.73
N THR A 512 33.02 23.81 -5.06
CA THR A 512 31.93 24.77 -5.19
C THR A 512 30.90 24.22 -6.19
N ASN A 513 29.64 24.25 -5.77
CA ASN A 513 28.52 23.83 -6.60
C ASN A 513 27.64 25.05 -6.84
N TRP A 514 27.53 25.48 -8.10
CA TRP A 514 26.82 26.70 -8.48
C TRP A 514 25.35 26.70 -8.00
N PHE A 515 24.69 25.54 -7.99
CA PHE A 515 23.30 25.40 -7.54
C PHE A 515 23.18 25.60 -6.03
N ILE A 516 24.11 25.05 -5.24
CA ILE A 516 24.18 25.26 -3.79
C ILE A 516 24.38 26.75 -3.47
N GLU A 517 25.25 27.42 -4.23
CA GLU A 517 25.49 28.85 -4.04
C GLU A 517 24.30 29.72 -4.47
N ILE A 518 23.51 29.29 -5.45
CA ILE A 518 22.22 29.92 -5.76
C ILE A 518 21.24 29.75 -4.61
N CYS A 519 21.12 28.56 -4.02
CA CYS A 519 20.27 28.35 -2.84
C CYS A 519 20.71 29.25 -1.69
N ALA A 520 22.01 29.30 -1.40
CA ALA A 520 22.58 30.17 -0.37
C ALA A 520 22.23 31.65 -0.60
N ARG A 521 22.38 32.15 -1.82
CA ARG A 521 21.99 33.53 -2.18
C ARG A 521 20.48 33.77 -2.11
N TYR A 522 19.68 32.82 -2.59
CA TYR A 522 18.22 32.91 -2.58
C TYR A 522 17.69 33.06 -1.14
N PHE A 523 18.25 32.30 -0.21
CA PHE A 523 17.90 32.36 1.22
C PHE A 523 18.76 33.35 2.03
N LYS A 524 19.57 34.20 1.36
CA LYS A 524 20.47 35.19 2.01
C LYS A 524 21.24 34.58 3.19
N SER A 525 21.84 33.41 2.97
CA SER A 525 22.31 32.56 4.05
C SER A 525 23.39 33.23 4.92
N ASN A 526 23.19 33.17 6.23
CA ASN A 526 24.17 33.67 7.20
C ASN A 526 24.51 32.62 8.24
N ILE A 527 25.79 32.49 8.59
CA ILE A 527 26.26 31.53 9.60
C ILE A 527 26.92 32.33 10.71
N ILE A 528 26.43 32.16 11.93
CA ILE A 528 26.99 32.74 13.15
C ILE A 528 27.68 31.61 13.89
N GLN A 529 29.01 31.65 13.95
CA GLN A 529 29.80 30.71 14.73
C GLN A 529 30.02 31.28 16.13
N THR A 530 29.60 30.53 17.16
CA THR A 530 29.84 30.94 18.56
C THR A 530 31.20 30.49 19.08
N LYS A 531 31.73 29.37 18.59
CA LYS A 531 33.06 28.84 18.94
C LYS A 531 33.73 28.17 17.75
N ALA A 532 35.04 28.37 17.62
CA ALA A 532 35.84 27.67 16.62
C ALA A 532 35.83 26.15 16.90
N LEU A 533 35.60 25.34 15.85
CA LEU A 533 35.60 23.88 15.93
C LEU A 533 36.90 23.32 15.38
N SER A 534 37.44 22.28 16.03
CA SER A 534 38.68 21.63 15.62
C SER A 534 38.42 20.61 14.53
N SER A 535 39.16 20.67 13.42
CA SER A 535 39.05 19.64 12.37
C SER A 535 39.63 18.27 12.77
N ARG A 536 40.22 18.15 13.96
CA ARG A 536 40.79 16.90 14.49
C ARG A 536 39.77 16.10 15.31
N GLU A 537 38.68 16.73 15.73
CA GLU A 537 37.63 16.10 16.51
C GLU A 537 36.47 15.68 15.60
N GLN A 538 35.63 14.78 16.13
CA GLN A 538 34.40 14.37 15.49
C GLN A 538 33.21 15.03 16.19
N TYR A 539 32.21 15.42 15.42
CA TYR A 539 31.02 16.10 15.93
C TYR A 539 29.72 15.48 15.39
N ILE A 540 28.67 15.58 16.21
CA ILE A 540 27.28 15.37 15.83
C ILE A 540 26.60 16.74 15.81
N PHE A 541 26.38 17.27 14.62
CA PHE A 541 25.62 18.49 14.39
C PHE A 541 24.13 18.17 14.44
N ALA A 542 23.39 18.87 15.28
CA ALA A 542 21.96 18.69 15.46
C ALA A 542 21.23 20.01 15.16
N MET A 543 20.50 20.04 14.04
CA MET A 543 19.85 21.25 13.55
C MET A 543 18.37 21.31 13.91
N HIS A 544 17.91 22.47 14.39
CA HIS A 544 16.52 22.75 14.72
C HIS A 544 16.08 24.12 14.17
N PRO A 545 14.79 24.33 13.88
CA PRO A 545 13.74 23.31 13.79
C PRO A 545 13.81 22.55 12.45
N HIS A 546 13.06 21.46 12.32
CA HIS A 546 12.93 20.71 11.06
C HIS A 546 12.14 21.48 9.99
N GLY A 547 11.23 22.37 10.39
CA GLY A 547 10.27 22.97 9.45
C GLY A 547 9.48 21.90 8.68
N VAL A 548 8.99 22.24 7.48
CA VAL A 548 8.21 21.31 6.65
C VAL A 548 9.08 20.25 5.96
N MET A 549 10.29 20.59 5.50
CA MET A 549 11.18 19.66 4.77
C MET A 549 12.68 19.77 5.13
N ALA A 550 13.05 20.43 6.24
CA ALA A 550 14.44 20.67 6.66
C ALA A 550 15.37 21.04 5.49
N LEU A 551 14.91 21.98 4.66
CA LEU A 551 15.50 22.32 3.38
C LEU A 551 16.94 22.79 3.54
N SER A 552 17.21 23.59 4.57
CA SER A 552 18.55 24.13 4.81
C SER A 552 19.60 23.08 5.10
N ALA A 553 19.22 21.97 5.75
CA ALA A 553 20.14 20.86 6.06
C ALA A 553 20.74 20.25 4.80
N ALA A 554 19.99 20.29 3.68
CA ALA A 554 20.37 19.68 2.41
C ALA A 554 21.43 20.47 1.63
N TRP A 555 21.60 21.77 1.89
CA TRP A 555 22.53 22.61 1.13
C TRP A 555 23.54 23.37 2.00
N LEU A 556 23.21 23.70 3.25
CA LEU A 556 24.06 24.53 4.12
C LEU A 556 25.51 24.01 4.25
N PRO A 557 25.76 22.72 4.54
CA PRO A 557 27.13 22.22 4.73
C PRO A 557 27.98 22.22 3.46
N PHE A 558 27.36 22.40 2.30
CA PHE A 558 28.02 22.39 1.00
C PHE A 558 28.35 23.80 0.48
N THR A 559 27.94 24.84 1.20
CA THR A 559 28.21 26.23 0.85
C THR A 559 29.69 26.61 1.05
N GLU A 560 30.19 27.56 0.27
CA GLU A 560 31.52 28.14 0.46
C GLU A 560 31.68 28.75 1.86
N LYS A 561 30.65 29.44 2.34
CA LYS A 561 30.64 30.06 3.68
C LYS A 561 30.77 29.03 4.80
N TRP A 562 30.13 27.87 4.68
CA TRP A 562 30.34 26.78 5.63
C TRP A 562 31.80 26.31 5.63
N ARG A 563 32.37 26.10 4.44
CA ARG A 563 33.76 25.63 4.30
C ARG A 563 34.79 26.64 4.79
N SER A 564 34.51 27.94 4.69
CA SER A 564 35.41 28.98 5.22
C SER A 564 35.38 29.04 6.74
N ILE A 565 34.21 28.84 7.37
CA ILE A 565 34.03 28.90 8.82
C ILE A 565 34.46 27.60 9.50
N PHE A 566 34.22 26.46 8.84
CA PHE A 566 34.51 25.11 9.34
C PHE A 566 35.43 24.35 8.37
N PRO A 567 36.68 24.79 8.20
CA PRO A 567 37.61 24.15 7.26
C PRO A 567 37.84 22.69 7.64
N ASN A 568 37.82 21.81 6.63
CA ASN A 568 37.98 20.36 6.77
C ASN A 568 36.93 19.63 7.62
N ILE A 569 35.85 20.29 8.05
CA ILE A 569 34.73 19.65 8.75
C ILE A 569 33.63 19.34 7.74
N ARG A 570 33.60 18.08 7.29
CA ARG A 570 32.53 17.56 6.41
C ARG A 570 31.50 16.79 7.21
N THR A 571 30.24 17.07 6.96
CA THR A 571 29.10 16.42 7.61
C THR A 571 28.37 15.50 6.67
N ARG A 572 27.87 14.36 7.18
CA ARG A 572 26.94 13.48 6.47
C ARG A 572 25.54 13.74 6.98
N LEU A 573 24.66 14.19 6.09
CA LEU A 573 23.26 14.42 6.41
C LEU A 573 22.53 13.09 6.58
N LEU A 574 21.89 12.88 7.72
CA LEU A 574 20.99 11.75 7.95
C LEU A 574 19.55 12.15 7.61
N THR A 575 18.92 11.45 6.66
CA THR A 575 17.57 11.75 6.18
C THR A 575 16.62 10.56 6.36
N ALA A 576 15.30 10.80 6.25
CA ALA A 576 14.30 9.75 6.39
C ALA A 576 14.52 8.62 5.37
N GLY A 577 14.44 7.35 5.81
CA GLY A 577 14.72 6.18 4.97
C GLY A 577 13.86 6.09 3.70
N VAL A 578 12.63 6.62 3.74
CA VAL A 578 11.77 6.70 2.53
C VAL A 578 12.45 7.48 1.40
N LEU A 579 13.17 8.56 1.69
CA LEU A 579 13.80 9.40 0.67
C LEU A 579 14.92 8.66 -0.08
N HIS A 580 15.51 7.63 0.54
CA HIS A 580 16.50 6.75 -0.09
C HIS A 580 15.88 5.68 -1.00
N SER A 581 14.54 5.56 -0.99
CA SER A 581 13.80 4.59 -1.81
C SER A 581 13.16 5.24 -3.04
N VAL A 582 12.86 6.55 -2.99
CA VAL A 582 12.22 7.31 -4.08
C VAL A 582 13.22 7.61 -5.21
N MET A 583 12.80 7.35 -6.46
CA MET A 583 13.59 7.60 -7.67
C MET A 583 13.95 9.08 -7.81
N PHE A 584 15.17 9.37 -8.29
CA PHE A 584 15.85 10.67 -8.34
C PHE A 584 16.13 11.33 -6.99
N THR A 585 15.14 11.41 -6.09
CA THR A 585 15.32 11.96 -4.73
C THR A 585 16.47 11.26 -4.01
N LYS A 586 16.51 9.92 -4.08
CA LYS A 586 17.62 9.15 -3.48
C LYS A 586 18.96 9.48 -4.09
N ASP A 587 19.04 9.80 -5.38
CA ASP A 587 20.31 10.02 -6.06
C ASP A 587 20.89 11.36 -5.67
N VAL A 588 20.06 12.40 -5.65
CA VAL A 588 20.48 13.71 -5.17
C VAL A 588 21.02 13.59 -3.74
N ILE A 589 20.23 12.99 -2.84
CA ILE A 589 20.64 12.82 -1.43
C ILE A 589 21.94 12.02 -1.32
N GLN A 590 22.03 10.87 -1.99
CA GLN A 590 23.20 9.98 -1.86
C GLN A 590 24.44 10.52 -2.58
N TRP A 591 24.29 11.27 -3.68
CA TRP A 591 25.41 11.94 -4.36
C TRP A 591 26.03 13.02 -3.48
N PHE A 592 25.22 13.69 -2.66
CA PHE A 592 25.71 14.60 -1.61
C PHE A 592 26.21 13.86 -0.33
N GLY A 593 26.29 12.54 -0.36
CA GLY A 593 26.77 11.73 0.77
C GLY A 593 25.76 11.56 1.90
N GLY A 594 24.48 11.87 1.64
CA GLY A 594 23.39 11.65 2.59
C GLY A 594 23.15 10.17 2.85
N ARG A 595 22.74 9.84 4.07
CA ARG A 595 22.51 8.48 4.58
C ARG A 595 21.16 8.39 5.27
N GLU A 596 20.63 7.17 5.44
CA GLU A 596 19.38 7.01 6.17
C GLU A 596 19.56 7.29 7.68
N VAL A 597 18.52 7.82 8.32
CA VAL A 597 18.48 8.08 9.77
C VAL A 597 18.14 6.81 10.55
N SER A 598 18.95 5.76 10.39
CA SER A 598 18.89 4.54 11.17
C SER A 598 20.02 4.50 12.20
N SER A 599 19.81 3.80 13.32
CA SER A 599 20.86 3.65 14.35
C SER A 599 22.13 3.03 13.78
N ASP A 600 21.99 2.08 12.86
CA ASP A 600 23.11 1.38 12.21
C ASP A 600 23.90 2.34 11.32
N ALA A 601 23.23 3.10 10.44
CA ALA A 601 23.87 4.08 9.58
C ALA A 601 24.54 5.21 10.37
N PHE A 602 23.90 5.68 11.44
CA PHE A 602 24.46 6.68 12.33
C PHE A 602 25.77 6.17 12.95
N ILE A 603 25.73 5.01 13.62
CA ILE A 603 26.90 4.41 14.26
C ILE A 603 28.00 4.10 13.23
N GLN A 604 27.65 3.58 12.07
CA GLN A 604 28.60 3.30 10.99
C GLN A 604 29.31 4.57 10.50
N THR A 605 28.57 5.67 10.35
CA THR A 605 29.13 6.98 9.97
C THR A 605 30.13 7.48 11.00
N LEU A 606 29.79 7.36 12.28
CA LEU A 606 30.72 7.73 13.36
C LEU A 606 31.95 6.81 13.40
N ASN A 607 31.78 5.51 13.22
CA ASN A 607 32.89 4.55 13.17
C ASN A 607 33.85 4.84 12.00
N GLN A 608 33.35 5.40 10.90
CA GLN A 608 34.16 5.86 9.76
C GLN A 608 34.89 7.19 10.01
N LYS A 609 34.83 7.73 11.23
CA LYS A 609 35.44 9.02 11.62
C LYS A 609 34.88 10.21 10.84
N GLU A 610 33.64 10.11 10.37
CA GLU A 610 32.94 11.20 9.68
C GLU A 610 32.01 11.97 10.64
N ASN A 611 31.83 13.27 10.43
CA ASN A 611 30.87 14.06 11.22
C ASN A 611 29.44 13.78 10.74
N VAL A 612 28.48 13.86 11.66
CA VAL A 612 27.07 13.63 11.36
C VAL A 612 26.31 14.95 11.43
N LEU A 613 25.39 15.18 10.49
CA LEU A 613 24.37 16.22 10.60
C LEU A 613 23.00 15.53 10.66
N ILE A 614 22.22 15.83 11.70
CA ILE A 614 20.88 15.30 11.92
C ILE A 614 19.91 16.45 12.23
N VAL A 615 18.63 16.24 11.95
CA VAL A 615 17.54 17.15 12.30
C VAL A 615 16.61 16.43 13.28
N PRO A 616 16.89 16.47 14.60
CA PRO A 616 16.28 15.55 15.58
C PRO A 616 14.76 15.68 15.66
N GLY A 617 14.22 16.87 15.44
CA GLY A 617 12.79 17.13 15.48
C GLY A 617 11.94 16.27 14.55
N GLY A 618 12.49 15.95 13.37
CA GLY A 618 11.86 15.09 12.37
C GLY A 618 10.40 15.45 12.09
N GLN A 619 9.58 14.41 11.93
CA GLN A 619 8.16 14.57 11.63
C GLN A 619 7.34 15.17 12.78
N ALA A 620 7.84 15.10 14.03
CA ALA A 620 7.13 15.66 15.18
C ALA A 620 7.16 17.20 15.15
N GLU A 621 8.32 17.81 14.90
CA GLU A 621 8.43 19.26 14.73
C GLU A 621 7.63 19.72 13.51
N MET A 622 7.68 19.00 12.39
CA MET A 622 6.90 19.32 11.19
C MET A 622 5.40 19.42 11.45
N LEU A 623 4.85 18.59 12.34
CA LEU A 623 3.41 18.59 12.67
C LEU A 623 3.02 19.60 13.75
N CYS A 624 3.98 20.03 14.56
CA CYS A 624 3.73 20.94 15.67
C CYS A 624 3.95 22.40 15.28
N GLN A 625 4.86 22.71 14.32
CA GLN A 625 5.11 24.09 13.90
C GLN A 625 3.80 24.85 13.58
N PRO A 626 3.58 26.01 14.20
CA PRO A 626 2.45 26.87 13.87
C PRO A 626 2.68 27.58 12.55
N PHE A 627 1.60 27.82 11.81
CA PHE A 627 1.65 28.55 10.55
C PHE A 627 1.33 30.02 10.80
N GLY A 628 2.20 30.92 10.36
CA GLY A 628 2.01 32.37 10.49
C GLY A 628 2.22 32.93 11.91
N GLU A 629 2.60 32.08 12.88
CA GLU A 629 3.00 32.52 14.21
C GLU A 629 4.52 32.58 14.30
N LYS A 630 5.02 33.62 14.96
CA LYS A 630 6.46 33.83 15.19
C LYS A 630 6.97 32.99 16.35
N ILE A 631 6.77 31.67 16.27
CA ILE A 631 7.14 30.72 17.32
C ILE A 631 7.95 29.59 16.69
N ILE A 632 9.17 29.37 17.20
CA ILE A 632 10.00 28.22 16.85
C ILE A 632 9.71 27.12 17.86
N GLN A 633 9.05 26.05 17.41
CA GLN A 633 8.79 24.89 18.27
C GLN A 633 9.90 23.85 18.14
N ILE A 634 10.44 23.38 19.26
CA ILE A 634 11.50 22.36 19.28
C ILE A 634 10.99 21.13 20.00
N TYR A 635 11.04 19.99 19.34
CA TYR A 635 10.54 18.74 19.90
C TYR A 635 11.63 18.04 20.69
N THR A 636 11.38 17.84 21.99
CA THR A 636 12.41 17.46 22.95
C THR A 636 12.52 15.95 23.18
N ARG A 637 11.48 15.19 22.82
CA ARG A 637 11.40 13.76 23.20
C ARG A 637 12.33 12.84 22.40
N HIS A 638 12.88 13.29 21.28
CA HIS A 638 13.79 12.49 20.46
C HIS A 638 15.23 12.51 21.02
N GLN A 639 15.48 11.74 22.08
CA GLN A 639 16.80 11.68 22.75
C GLN A 639 17.77 10.64 22.17
N GLY A 640 17.44 10.01 21.02
CA GLY A 640 18.25 8.95 20.42
C GLY A 640 19.65 9.40 20.00
N PHE A 641 19.78 10.62 19.48
CA PHE A 641 21.08 11.18 19.07
C PHE A 641 22.00 11.47 20.26
N ILE A 642 21.44 11.90 21.39
CA ILE A 642 22.17 12.12 22.65
C ILE A 642 22.69 10.79 23.20
N ARG A 643 21.85 9.75 23.18
CA ARG A 643 22.26 8.41 23.56
C ARG A 643 23.45 7.92 22.71
N ILE A 644 23.40 8.12 21.39
CA ILE A 644 24.50 7.73 20.49
C ILE A 644 25.77 8.56 20.75
N ALA A 645 25.63 9.85 21.00
CA ALA A 645 26.75 10.73 21.37
C ALA A 645 27.47 10.23 22.62
N LEU A 646 26.73 9.89 23.68
CA LEU A 646 27.27 9.27 24.90
C LEU A 646 27.94 7.92 24.60
N GLN A 647 27.30 7.05 23.82
CA GLN A 647 27.86 5.75 23.47
C GLN A 647 29.16 5.82 22.67
N LYS A 648 29.39 6.91 21.93
CA LYS A 648 30.58 7.08 21.08
C LYS A 648 31.58 8.09 21.60
N GLY A 649 31.25 8.81 22.69
CA GLY A 649 32.09 9.90 23.20
C GLY A 649 32.27 11.03 22.18
N VAL A 650 31.24 11.34 21.39
CA VAL A 650 31.30 12.34 20.32
C VAL A 650 30.52 13.58 20.72
N SER A 651 31.16 14.75 20.65
CA SER A 651 30.57 16.01 21.08
C SER A 651 29.34 16.40 20.24
N LEU A 652 28.31 16.93 20.91
CA LEU A 652 27.10 17.44 20.28
C LEU A 652 27.29 18.92 19.92
N VAL A 653 26.91 19.32 18.71
CA VAL A 653 26.95 20.73 18.27
C VAL A 653 25.52 21.17 17.91
N PRO A 654 24.87 22.00 18.74
CA PRO A 654 23.55 22.53 18.42
C PRO A 654 23.63 23.54 17.27
N ILE A 655 22.74 23.41 16.29
CA ILE A 655 22.53 24.39 15.22
C ILE A 655 21.09 24.87 15.30
N LEU A 656 20.90 26.19 15.42
CA LEU A 656 19.59 26.81 15.35
C LEU A 656 19.44 27.54 14.01
N SER A 657 18.50 27.09 13.19
CA SER A 657 18.10 27.71 11.93
C SER A 657 16.92 28.65 12.18
N PHE A 658 17.16 29.95 12.02
CA PHE A 658 16.11 30.95 12.08
C PHE A 658 15.32 30.97 10.77
N GLN A 659 13.99 31.10 10.86
CA GLN A 659 13.05 31.21 9.73
C GLN A 659 12.95 29.96 8.84
N GLU A 660 13.50 28.80 9.24
CA GLU A 660 13.31 27.52 8.52
C GLU A 660 11.82 27.19 8.32
N SER A 661 11.01 27.43 9.35
CA SER A 661 9.55 27.23 9.33
C SER A 661 8.82 28.14 8.35
N GLU A 662 9.41 29.28 7.97
CA GLU A 662 8.81 30.29 7.10
C GLU A 662 9.04 30.00 5.61
N MET A 663 10.04 29.17 5.29
CA MET A 663 10.39 28.78 3.92
C MET A 663 9.22 28.12 3.20
N LEU A 664 8.53 27.20 3.89
CA LEU A 664 7.40 26.46 3.34
C LEU A 664 6.33 26.28 4.41
N SER A 665 5.10 26.18 3.95
CA SER A 665 3.92 25.91 4.77
C SER A 665 3.24 24.66 4.26
N ASN A 666 2.41 24.04 5.09
CA ASN A 666 1.73 22.81 4.73
C ASN A 666 0.25 22.91 5.11
N ILE A 667 -0.60 22.18 4.38
CA ILE A 667 -2.02 22.05 4.74
C ILE A 667 -2.11 21.43 6.14
N ARG A 668 -2.90 22.04 7.02
CA ARG A 668 -2.96 21.67 8.44
C ARG A 668 -4.18 20.81 8.71
N VAL A 669 -3.99 19.49 8.65
CA VAL A 669 -5.00 18.50 9.07
C VAL A 669 -4.41 17.61 10.16
N THR A 670 -3.92 18.22 11.23
CA THR A 670 -3.00 17.62 12.20
C THR A 670 -3.51 16.31 12.80
N ARG A 671 -4.82 16.15 13.02
CA ARG A 671 -5.39 14.87 13.51
C ARG A 671 -5.24 13.74 12.49
N MET A 672 -5.51 14.04 11.21
CA MET A 672 -5.35 13.09 10.10
C MET A 672 -3.86 12.83 9.85
N GLN A 673 -3.04 13.88 9.76
CA GLN A 673 -1.60 13.77 9.55
C GLN A 673 -0.90 12.98 10.67
N ARG A 674 -1.21 13.22 11.94
CA ARG A 674 -0.69 12.42 13.07
C ARG A 674 -1.11 10.96 12.98
N TRP A 675 -2.34 10.71 12.56
CA TRP A 675 -2.81 9.34 12.34
C TRP A 675 -2.01 8.68 11.21
N PHE A 676 -1.80 9.35 10.08
CA PHE A 676 -1.00 8.84 8.97
C PHE A 676 0.47 8.61 9.38
N VAL A 677 1.10 9.52 10.14
CA VAL A 677 2.45 9.32 10.67
C VAL A 677 2.52 8.09 11.57
N THR A 678 1.52 7.90 12.42
CA THR A 678 1.47 6.76 13.36
C THR A 678 1.30 5.42 12.64
N ASN A 679 0.56 5.38 11.54
CA ASN A 679 0.21 4.12 10.84
C ASN A 679 1.06 3.84 9.59
N PHE A 680 1.67 4.87 8.99
CA PHE A 680 2.34 4.78 7.68
C PHE A 680 3.68 5.53 7.61
N ALA A 681 4.19 6.02 8.74
CA ALA A 681 5.46 6.76 8.85
C ALA A 681 5.58 7.97 7.90
N PHE A 682 4.46 8.53 7.45
CA PHE A 682 4.37 9.73 6.62
C PHE A 682 3.10 10.50 6.93
N PRO A 683 3.11 11.84 6.95
CA PRO A 683 1.90 12.61 7.18
C PRO A 683 1.13 12.78 5.89
N PHE A 684 -0.17 12.47 5.89
CA PHE A 684 -1.06 12.77 4.77
C PHE A 684 -2.32 13.48 5.28
N PRO A 685 -2.87 14.46 4.55
CA PRO A 685 -2.35 15.11 3.35
C PRO A 685 -1.09 15.91 3.66
N PHE A 686 -0.15 15.97 2.71
CA PHE A 686 1.10 16.74 2.83
C PHE A 686 1.31 17.51 1.55
N PHE A 687 0.99 18.79 1.55
CA PHE A 687 1.11 19.67 0.39
C PHE A 687 1.95 20.87 0.81
N PRO A 688 3.29 20.77 0.67
CA PRO A 688 4.16 21.89 0.97
C PRO A 688 3.95 22.99 -0.08
N PHE A 689 3.69 24.22 0.37
CA PHE A 689 3.52 25.39 -0.48
C PHE A 689 4.26 26.60 0.09
N GLY A 690 4.74 27.46 -0.80
CA GLY A 690 5.44 28.71 -0.47
C GLY A 690 4.96 29.85 -1.36
N ARG A 691 5.78 30.26 -2.33
CA ARG A 691 5.44 31.33 -3.28
C ARG A 691 4.32 30.91 -4.21
N PHE A 692 3.36 31.79 -4.44
CA PHE A 692 2.24 31.57 -5.36
C PHE A 692 1.45 30.28 -5.08
N LEU A 693 1.44 29.80 -3.83
CA LEU A 693 0.87 28.50 -3.43
C LEU A 693 1.50 27.27 -4.13
N LEU A 694 2.65 27.45 -4.78
CA LEU A 694 3.43 26.40 -5.41
C LEU A 694 4.44 25.82 -4.40
N PRO A 695 5.00 24.62 -4.63
CA PRO A 695 6.06 24.01 -3.81
C PRO A 695 7.43 24.71 -3.99
N ILE A 696 7.42 26.04 -4.10
CA ILE A 696 8.59 26.89 -4.25
C ILE A 696 8.79 27.62 -2.91
N PRO A 697 9.91 27.41 -2.20
CA PRO A 697 10.17 28.07 -0.93
C PRO A 697 10.11 29.60 -1.02
N ARG A 698 9.60 30.24 0.03
CA ARG A 698 9.63 31.70 0.18
C ARG A 698 11.07 32.18 0.31
N ASN A 699 11.33 33.39 -0.20
CA ASN A 699 12.62 34.05 -0.01
C ASN A 699 12.64 34.62 1.42
N VAL A 700 13.34 33.92 2.31
CA VAL A 700 13.51 34.28 3.73
C VAL A 700 15.00 34.42 4.02
N SER A 701 15.34 35.16 5.07
CA SER A 701 16.74 35.34 5.49
C SER A 701 17.15 34.22 6.44
N ALA A 702 17.69 33.13 5.88
CA ALA A 702 18.08 31.95 6.64
C ALA A 702 19.39 32.19 7.40
N THR A 703 19.29 32.50 8.69
CA THR A 703 20.44 32.64 9.59
C THR A 703 20.60 31.37 10.42
N PHE A 704 21.82 30.87 10.53
CA PHE A 704 22.17 29.65 11.23
C PHE A 704 23.14 29.98 12.36
N ALA A 705 22.69 29.85 13.61
CA ALA A 705 23.56 29.97 14.78
C ALA A 705 24.12 28.58 15.12
N VAL A 706 25.44 28.44 15.03
CA VAL A 706 26.17 27.22 15.37
C VAL A 706 26.78 27.37 16.75
N GLY A 707 26.30 26.55 17.69
CA GLY A 707 26.70 26.55 19.09
C GLY A 707 28.08 25.99 19.37
N ALA A 708 28.51 26.15 20.62
CA ALA A 708 29.70 25.51 21.13
C ALA A 708 29.50 23.99 21.22
N PRO A 709 30.57 23.19 21.01
CA PRO A 709 30.48 21.75 21.18
C PRO A 709 30.26 21.42 22.65
N ILE A 710 29.28 20.58 22.92
CA ILE A 710 28.96 20.01 24.23
C ILE A 710 29.73 18.69 24.35
N PRO A 711 30.84 18.65 25.11
CA PRO A 711 31.64 17.44 25.24
C PRO A 711 30.89 16.40 26.08
N VAL A 712 30.99 15.14 25.66
CA VAL A 712 30.40 14.01 26.38
C VAL A 712 31.47 12.96 26.64
N GLN A 713 31.46 12.38 27.83
CA GLN A 713 32.32 11.24 28.14
C GLN A 713 31.69 9.96 27.58
N GLN A 714 32.51 9.12 26.96
CA GLN A 714 32.02 7.86 26.40
C GLN A 714 31.45 6.95 27.51
N CYS A 715 30.22 6.48 27.32
CA CYS A 715 29.54 5.52 28.18
C CYS A 715 28.77 4.53 27.30
N ASP A 716 29.20 3.26 27.27
CA ASP A 716 28.61 2.25 26.38
C ASP A 716 27.13 1.95 26.71
N HIS A 717 26.77 2.07 27.99
CA HIS A 717 25.43 1.84 28.52
C HIS A 717 24.92 3.06 29.31
N PRO A 718 24.59 4.17 28.62
CA PRO A 718 24.17 5.39 29.29
C PRO A 718 22.83 5.19 29.99
N THR A 719 22.73 5.61 31.25
CA THR A 719 21.48 5.54 32.00
C THR A 719 20.51 6.63 31.54
N ARG A 720 19.24 6.53 31.94
CA ARG A 720 18.26 7.60 31.66
C ARG A 720 18.69 8.94 32.25
N ASN A 721 19.32 8.93 33.41
CA ASN A 721 19.80 10.15 34.08
C ASN A 721 20.97 10.79 33.32
N ASP A 722 21.89 9.98 32.78
CA ASP A 722 23.00 10.48 31.95
C ASP A 722 22.48 11.15 30.68
N ILE A 723 21.49 10.52 30.02
CA ILE A 723 20.84 11.06 28.82
C ILE A 723 20.11 12.35 29.16
N GLN A 724 19.37 12.39 30.28
CA GLN A 724 18.60 13.56 30.69
C GLN A 724 19.53 14.74 31.01
N ARG A 725 20.62 14.52 31.74
CA ARG A 725 21.60 15.57 32.07
C ARG A 725 22.16 16.24 30.81
N VAL A 726 22.60 15.46 29.83
CA VAL A 726 23.13 16.00 28.55
C VAL A 726 22.00 16.61 27.72
N SER A 727 20.78 16.07 27.79
CA SER A 727 19.60 16.64 27.14
C SER A 727 19.26 18.02 27.67
N ASP A 728 19.31 18.21 28.98
CA ASP A 728 19.03 19.50 29.62
C ASP A 728 20.09 20.54 29.21
N GLU A 729 21.37 20.17 29.26
CA GLU A 729 22.49 21.01 28.79
C GLU A 729 22.36 21.38 27.30
N TYR A 730 21.97 20.42 26.46
CA TYR A 730 21.77 20.63 25.02
C TYR A 730 20.63 21.62 24.72
N TYR A 731 19.45 21.43 25.33
CA TYR A 731 18.31 22.32 25.07
C TYR A 731 18.47 23.69 25.75
N GLN A 732 19.20 23.76 26.87
CA GLN A 732 19.62 25.04 27.43
C GLN A 732 20.51 25.80 26.44
N SER A 733 21.51 25.14 25.85
CA SER A 733 22.37 25.76 24.83
C SER A 733 21.58 26.27 23.62
N ILE A 734 20.55 25.52 23.17
CA ILE A 734 19.64 25.98 22.11
C ILE A 734 18.86 27.23 22.53
N SER A 735 18.37 27.28 23.78
CA SER A 735 17.68 28.46 24.31
C SER A 735 18.60 29.68 24.36
N GLU A 736 19.85 29.51 24.79
CA GLU A 736 20.85 30.57 24.84
C GLU A 736 21.23 31.08 23.44
N LEU A 737 21.38 30.17 22.47
CA LEU A 737 21.61 30.52 21.05
C LEU A 737 20.46 31.34 20.47
N PHE A 738 19.21 30.97 20.81
CA PHE A 738 18.05 31.71 20.37
C PHE A 738 18.07 33.15 20.93
N GLU A 739 18.18 33.30 22.25
CA GLU A 739 18.13 34.62 22.88
C GLU A 739 19.29 35.52 22.44
N SER A 740 20.50 34.97 22.30
CA SER A 740 21.70 35.73 21.93
C SER A 740 21.69 36.21 20.48
N HIS A 741 20.99 35.51 19.57
CA HIS A 741 21.10 35.76 18.14
C HIS A 741 19.78 36.09 17.43
N LYS A 742 18.62 36.01 18.11
CA LYS A 742 17.31 36.30 17.50
C LYS A 742 17.22 37.68 16.87
N VAL A 743 17.81 38.71 17.48
CA VAL A 743 17.79 40.09 16.95
C VAL A 743 18.65 40.18 15.69
N ALA A 744 19.87 39.66 15.72
CA ALA A 744 20.78 39.65 14.58
C ALA A 744 20.23 38.81 13.40
N ALA A 745 19.42 37.79 13.68
CA ALA A 745 18.74 36.97 12.69
C ALA A 745 17.45 37.60 12.10
N GLY A 746 17.07 38.81 12.55
CA GLY A 746 15.83 39.47 12.13
C GLY A 746 14.56 38.89 12.77
N CYS A 747 14.70 38.14 13.86
CA CYS A 747 13.64 37.42 14.57
C CYS A 747 13.44 37.94 16.00
N GLY A 748 13.67 39.23 16.26
CA GLY A 748 13.63 39.80 17.62
C GLY A 748 12.28 39.64 18.34
N ASP A 749 11.21 39.51 17.57
CA ASP A 749 9.83 39.30 18.03
C ASP A 749 9.38 37.83 18.03
N TYR A 750 10.27 36.90 17.67
CA TYR A 750 9.99 35.47 17.75
C TYR A 750 10.10 34.99 19.19
N ARG A 751 9.45 33.85 19.47
CA ARG A 751 9.61 33.10 20.72
C ARG A 751 10.02 31.66 20.43
N ILE A 752 10.73 31.04 21.36
CA ILE A 752 11.07 29.62 21.31
C ILE A 752 10.19 28.84 22.29
N ALA A 753 9.72 27.67 21.89
CA ALA A 753 8.90 26.80 22.72
C ALA A 753 9.37 25.34 22.59
N PHE A 754 9.62 24.69 23.74
CA PHE A 754 10.00 23.28 23.80
C PHE A 754 8.76 22.41 24.02
N VAL A 755 8.60 21.36 23.21
CA VAL A 755 7.38 20.51 23.13
C VAL A 755 7.67 19.02 23.26
#